data_AF-A0AA36C405-F1
#
_entry.id   AF-A0AA36C405-F1
#
_cell.length_a   1.000
_cell.length_b   1.000
_cell.length_c   1.000
_cell.angle_alpha   90.00
_cell.angle_beta   90.00
_cell.angle_gamma   90.00
#
_symmetry.space_group_name_H-M   'P 1'
#
loop_
_entity.id
_entity.type
_entity.pdbx_description
1 polymer ?
#
loop_
_entity_poly.entity_id
_entity_poly.type
_entity_poly.pdbx_seq_one_letter_code
_entity_poly.pdbx_strand_id
1 'polypeptide(L)'
;MSSSEFTGHLMHRRRFVQLSAIAAGGIVAGYFNIPASAASTSDENKMANNKAAQTPRFAYVGSRTTKERNARGAGITVYRYAPDTGACALVQTLNDLVNPSFLAFDQTQSHLYCVHGDQSEVSAFAIDSQTGELTKLNTVGTQGKNPVHLSVDPTNTFLAVANYATGSFALLPIQADGSLGAVAHVEYLPGEPGPHKIEQGSSHPHMIPFDPSGRFLVIPDKGLDGIFVYRHGQGARGAGPRHIVFTPDARHAYVVNELDSSVTGYAYEEEKGTLTAKEILSTLPSTFTGNSRAAAIAIAPSGKHLYVSNRGHDSVAIFAINEGGEFVAKGHIPSQGRKPRFMNLTPDGARLFVANEETDDIVAFDVDASSGGLAANGQTIKTGSPPWAGVPTLFELLNSPTFWLAVAQIIAIDILLGGDNAVVIALACRKLPEAQRNRAIIGGALGAIVLRIVMIFFALQLLALPCLKLIGAALLLWIGIKMLIPEEEGAHDNLAASPRLLDNVVAVAGASNGRLELVIFGIVVSIPIIIWGSKLVLHFMDRFPLVITLGAALLGWIAGSMAVSDVALPSLPSWSHYAAGFAGAMLVLIVGKLVSRRQRGNCDTSPGHEKVLAQRDAATGKLGGVSVALANELAKELGVAVKLTSYDAAGKVFAALESGTWDLAFLAIEPVRAEKIAFSSPYVSIDGTYLVREESLYQSASDLDAQGLRISVGQGAAYDLYLSRTLRHAELVRGETSASAVDLFLELELQAAAGVRQPLERYASAHSGVRVLADNFTEIRQAMAVPKARKIAAEYIEDFISRLVGNGFVARALADSGQSDARVASPIVRLAPK
;
A
#
# COMPACT_ATOMS: atom_id res chain seq x y z
N MET A 1 21.23 62.85 33.37
CA MET A 1 21.11 61.93 32.22
C MET A 1 20.46 60.64 32.76
N SER A 2 19.14 60.61 32.95
CA SER A 2 18.08 60.21 31.99
C SER A 2 18.24 58.73 31.58
N SER A 3 17.56 57.78 32.26
CA SER A 3 16.25 57.15 31.90
C SER A 3 16.35 56.25 30.66
N SER A 4 15.71 55.10 30.46
CA SER A 4 14.59 54.33 31.06
C SER A 4 14.48 53.08 30.15
N GLU A 5 14.44 51.85 30.67
CA GLU A 5 13.24 51.01 30.87
C GLU A 5 12.40 50.61 29.64
N PHE A 6 12.02 49.30 29.64
CA PHE A 6 10.74 48.73 29.17
C PHE A 6 10.51 48.67 27.64
N THR A 7 10.02 47.62 26.98
CA THR A 7 9.15 46.48 27.34
C THR A 7 9.04 45.55 26.11
N GLY A 8 8.53 44.32 26.27
CA GLY A 8 7.59 43.78 25.26
C GLY A 8 7.86 42.42 24.63
N HIS A 9 7.75 41.38 25.45
CA HIS A 9 7.05 40.10 25.20
C HIS A 9 6.37 39.82 23.83
N LEU A 10 6.61 38.57 23.37
CA LEU A 10 5.63 37.53 22.98
C LEU A 10 5.38 37.16 21.49
N MET A 11 5.44 35.83 21.30
CA MET A 11 4.88 34.93 20.27
C MET A 11 5.71 34.66 18.99
N HIS A 12 6.39 33.51 18.87
CA HIS A 12 5.99 32.10 18.67
C HIS A 12 5.60 31.68 17.24
N ARG A 13 6.19 30.53 16.86
CA ARG A 13 5.82 29.53 15.83
C ARG A 13 6.32 29.78 14.39
N ARG A 14 7.46 29.14 14.06
CA ARG A 14 7.71 28.42 12.78
C ARG A 14 9.12 27.78 12.73
N ARG A 15 9.40 26.83 13.63
CA ARG A 15 10.53 25.88 13.48
C ARG A 15 10.20 24.56 14.15
N PHE A 16 9.44 23.70 13.47
CA PHE A 16 9.26 22.29 13.84
C PHE A 16 8.73 21.45 12.65
N VAL A 17 9.36 21.52 11.46
CA VAL A 17 9.05 20.60 10.32
C VAL A 17 10.27 20.33 9.40
N GLN A 18 11.51 20.27 9.87
CA GLN A 18 12.65 20.07 8.94
C GLN A 18 13.77 19.14 9.40
N LEU A 19 13.45 18.10 10.19
CA LEU A 19 14.40 17.02 10.54
C LEU A 19 13.64 15.69 10.74
N SER A 20 13.29 15.01 9.64
CA SER A 20 12.69 13.66 9.70
C SER A 20 12.96 12.79 8.44
N ALA A 21 14.08 12.95 7.74
CA ALA A 21 14.36 12.18 6.51
C ALA A 21 15.76 11.55 6.40
N ILE A 22 16.57 11.50 7.47
CA ILE A 22 17.91 10.86 7.45
C ILE A 22 18.09 9.92 8.66
N ALA A 23 17.13 9.04 8.92
CA ALA A 23 17.27 8.02 9.97
C ALA A 23 16.47 6.75 9.64
N ALA A 24 16.87 6.02 8.60
CA ALA A 24 16.44 4.63 8.38
C ALA A 24 17.54 3.71 7.82
N GLY A 25 18.77 4.21 7.63
CA GLY A 25 19.89 3.43 7.05
C GLY A 25 20.96 2.98 8.04
N GLY A 26 20.82 3.25 9.34
CA GLY A 26 21.86 2.85 10.29
C GLY A 26 21.39 2.94 11.73
N ILE A 27 21.04 1.80 12.31
CA ILE A 27 21.22 1.40 13.72
C ILE A 27 20.86 -0.10 13.77
N VAL A 28 21.84 -0.98 13.48
CA VAL A 28 21.95 -2.33 14.10
C VAL A 28 23.41 -2.67 14.46
N ALA A 29 24.40 -1.83 14.16
CA ALA A 29 25.77 -2.07 14.59
C ALA A 29 26.12 -1.22 15.81
N GLY A 30 26.02 -1.81 17.00
CA GLY A 30 26.67 -1.24 18.19
C GLY A 30 25.94 -1.55 19.48
N TYR A 31 26.11 -2.76 19.99
CA TYR A 31 26.23 -3.05 21.43
C TYR A 31 26.68 -4.50 21.58
N PHE A 32 27.99 -4.75 21.56
CA PHE A 32 28.71 -5.73 22.37
C PHE A 32 30.20 -5.60 22.03
N ASN A 33 30.96 -5.11 23.01
CA ASN A 33 32.42 -4.99 22.98
C ASN A 33 32.95 -6.06 23.94
N ILE A 34 33.75 -7.02 23.47
CA ILE A 34 34.73 -7.88 24.21
C ILE A 34 35.53 -8.68 23.12
N PRO A 35 36.84 -8.99 23.30
CA PRO A 35 37.82 -8.99 22.22
C PRO A 35 38.10 -10.36 21.55
N ALA A 36 38.89 -10.27 20.48
CA ALA A 36 39.19 -11.25 19.43
C ALA A 36 39.61 -12.68 19.84
N SER A 37 39.18 -13.64 19.01
CA SER A 37 39.99 -14.79 18.57
C SER A 37 39.50 -15.27 17.19
N ALA A 38 40.43 -15.58 16.31
CA ALA A 38 40.24 -15.78 14.88
C ALA A 38 39.82 -17.24 14.52
N ALA A 39 38.85 -17.40 13.62
CA ALA A 39 38.84 -18.36 12.50
C ALA A 39 37.47 -18.41 11.78
N SER A 40 37.54 -18.48 10.44
CA SER A 40 36.52 -18.98 9.48
C SER A 40 35.10 -18.40 9.49
N THR A 41 34.89 -17.22 8.89
CA THR A 41 33.55 -16.74 8.47
C THR A 41 33.55 -15.97 7.13
N SER A 42 34.68 -15.95 6.41
CA SER A 42 34.84 -15.15 5.17
C SER A 42 34.20 -15.78 3.92
N ASP A 43 33.95 -17.08 3.91
CA ASP A 43 33.56 -17.81 2.69
C ASP A 43 32.04 -18.01 2.57
N GLU A 44 31.32 -18.22 3.69
CA GLU A 44 29.86 -18.35 3.67
C GLU A 44 29.13 -17.01 3.43
N ASN A 45 29.65 -15.91 3.98
CA ASN A 45 29.10 -14.57 3.74
C ASN A 45 29.35 -14.06 2.31
N LYS A 46 30.40 -14.54 1.63
CA LYS A 46 30.60 -14.28 0.20
C LYS A 46 29.61 -15.06 -0.68
N MET A 47 29.20 -16.26 -0.26
CA MET A 47 28.24 -17.09 -0.99
C MET A 47 26.79 -16.61 -0.84
N ALA A 48 26.42 -16.08 0.34
CA ALA A 48 25.07 -15.58 0.61
C ALA A 48 24.81 -14.19 -0.02
N ASN A 49 25.79 -13.27 -0.01
CA ASN A 49 25.67 -11.97 -0.69
C ASN A 49 25.67 -12.09 -2.24
N ASN A 50 26.15 -13.19 -2.80
CA ASN A 50 26.16 -13.41 -4.26
C ASN A 50 24.82 -13.89 -4.83
N LYS A 51 23.89 -14.38 -4.00
CA LYS A 51 22.59 -14.92 -4.46
C LYS A 51 21.48 -13.89 -4.57
N ALA A 52 21.57 -12.77 -3.86
CA ALA A 52 20.62 -11.65 -3.98
C ALA A 52 20.88 -10.77 -5.22
N ALA A 53 21.98 -11.01 -5.96
CA ALA A 53 22.44 -10.21 -7.09
C ALA A 53 22.07 -10.77 -8.48
N GLN A 54 21.26 -11.83 -8.59
CA GLN A 54 21.09 -12.54 -9.86
C GLN A 54 19.63 -12.76 -10.26
N THR A 55 18.87 -11.68 -10.50
CA THR A 55 17.87 -11.76 -11.57
C THR A 55 18.62 -11.54 -12.88
N PRO A 56 18.67 -12.51 -13.79
CA PRO A 56 19.39 -12.34 -15.05
C PRO A 56 18.79 -11.16 -15.82
N ARG A 57 19.62 -10.15 -16.11
CA ARG A 57 19.22 -9.05 -17.00
C ARG A 57 19.36 -9.54 -18.43
N PHE A 58 18.41 -9.23 -19.29
CA PHE A 58 18.47 -9.57 -20.70
C PHE A 58 18.69 -8.30 -21.53
N ALA A 59 19.26 -8.43 -22.72
CA ALA A 59 19.39 -7.34 -23.67
C ALA A 59 18.86 -7.81 -25.03
N TYR A 60 18.01 -6.99 -25.65
CA TYR A 60 17.34 -7.31 -26.91
C TYR A 60 17.84 -6.33 -27.96
N VAL A 61 18.44 -6.89 -29.01
CA VAL A 61 19.06 -6.12 -30.09
C VAL A 61 18.33 -6.40 -31.38
N GLY A 62 17.69 -5.38 -31.93
CA GLY A 62 17.13 -5.42 -33.28
C GLY A 62 18.22 -5.10 -34.30
N SER A 63 18.15 -5.72 -35.47
CA SER A 63 19.12 -5.58 -36.56
C SER A 63 18.44 -5.37 -37.91
N ARG A 64 19.04 -4.56 -38.79
CA ARG A 64 18.67 -4.57 -40.23
C ARG A 64 19.24 -5.82 -40.89
N THR A 65 18.46 -6.46 -41.76
CA THR A 65 18.77 -7.78 -42.34
C THR A 65 18.83 -7.78 -43.87
N THR A 66 18.29 -6.74 -44.52
CA THR A 66 18.17 -6.71 -46.00
C THR A 66 19.45 -6.25 -46.71
N LYS A 67 19.73 -6.88 -47.87
CA LYS A 67 20.86 -6.54 -48.74
C LYS A 67 20.76 -5.13 -49.32
N GLU A 68 19.55 -4.65 -49.58
CA GLU A 68 19.23 -3.31 -50.09
C GLU A 68 19.75 -2.21 -49.15
N ARG A 69 19.83 -2.50 -47.85
CA ARG A 69 20.41 -1.62 -46.83
C ARG A 69 21.89 -1.87 -46.59
N ASN A 70 22.51 -2.76 -47.36
CA ASN A 70 23.87 -3.27 -47.11
C ASN A 70 24.04 -3.73 -45.65
N ALA A 71 23.00 -4.39 -45.11
CA ALA A 71 22.94 -4.80 -43.72
C ALA A 71 23.40 -6.25 -43.55
N ARG A 72 23.95 -6.56 -42.36
CA ARG A 72 24.53 -7.88 -42.02
C ARG A 72 23.89 -8.50 -40.77
N GLY A 73 22.76 -7.94 -40.33
CA GLY A 73 22.03 -8.40 -39.17
C GLY A 73 21.25 -9.69 -39.39
N ALA A 74 20.94 -10.35 -38.28
CA ALA A 74 20.23 -11.63 -38.25
C ALA A 74 18.86 -11.55 -37.55
N GLY A 75 18.21 -10.38 -37.56
CA GLY A 75 16.88 -10.17 -36.97
C GLY A 75 16.94 -9.63 -35.55
N ILE A 76 16.28 -10.28 -34.59
CA ILE A 76 16.37 -9.91 -33.15
C ILE A 76 17.31 -10.88 -32.45
N THR A 77 18.30 -10.35 -31.74
CA THR A 77 19.24 -11.13 -30.92
C THR A 77 19.05 -10.82 -29.44
N VAL A 78 18.90 -11.87 -28.64
CA VAL A 78 18.73 -11.80 -27.19
C VAL A 78 20.04 -12.20 -26.52
N TYR A 79 20.49 -11.39 -25.57
CA TYR A 79 21.66 -11.66 -24.74
C TYR A 79 21.27 -11.69 -23.26
N ARG A 80 21.90 -12.57 -22.49
CA ARG A 80 21.96 -12.48 -21.03
C ARG A 80 23.10 -11.54 -20.67
N TYR A 81 22.76 -10.43 -20.02
CA TYR A 81 23.66 -9.36 -19.61
C TYR A 81 24.04 -9.50 -18.13
N ALA A 82 25.35 -9.59 -17.88
CA ALA A 82 25.91 -9.54 -16.54
C ALA A 82 26.32 -8.09 -16.22
N PRO A 83 25.60 -7.35 -15.36
CA PRO A 83 25.83 -5.93 -15.15
C PRO A 83 27.22 -5.61 -14.58
N ASP A 84 27.74 -6.47 -13.69
CA ASP A 84 29.02 -6.25 -13.02
C ASP A 84 30.19 -6.30 -14.01
N THR A 85 30.19 -7.29 -14.91
CA THR A 85 31.26 -7.51 -15.89
C THR A 85 30.96 -6.88 -17.25
N GLY A 86 29.71 -6.49 -17.49
CA GLY A 86 29.14 -6.14 -18.79
C GLY A 86 29.14 -7.26 -19.83
N ALA A 87 29.40 -8.50 -19.41
CA ALA A 87 29.42 -9.64 -20.32
C ALA A 87 28.03 -9.91 -20.90
N CYS A 88 27.95 -10.16 -22.21
CA CYS A 88 26.73 -10.51 -22.91
C CYS A 88 26.86 -11.93 -23.47
N ALA A 89 26.11 -12.87 -22.90
CA ALA A 89 26.02 -14.24 -23.41
C ALA A 89 24.82 -14.37 -24.34
N LEU A 90 25.01 -14.87 -25.56
CA LEU A 90 23.92 -15.10 -26.50
C LEU A 90 22.91 -16.10 -25.92
N VAL A 91 21.61 -15.75 -26.01
CA VAL A 91 20.48 -16.60 -25.59
C VAL A 91 19.72 -17.10 -26.81
N GLN A 92 19.29 -16.20 -27.69
CA GLN A 92 18.43 -16.51 -28.83
C GLN A 92 18.73 -15.56 -30.00
N THR A 93 18.53 -16.04 -31.23
CA THR A 93 18.46 -15.20 -32.43
C THR A 93 17.23 -15.57 -33.24
N LEU A 94 16.35 -14.61 -33.50
CA LEU A 94 15.18 -14.76 -34.35
C LEU A 94 15.52 -14.25 -35.76
N ASN A 95 15.90 -15.17 -36.64
CA ASN A 95 16.48 -14.90 -37.96
C ASN A 95 15.49 -14.83 -39.12
N ASP A 96 14.22 -15.10 -38.86
CA ASP A 96 13.12 -15.03 -39.82
C ASP A 96 12.53 -13.62 -39.95
N LEU A 97 12.96 -12.67 -39.10
CA LEU A 97 12.48 -11.30 -39.09
C LEU A 97 13.22 -10.42 -40.11
N VAL A 98 12.46 -9.74 -40.96
CA VAL A 98 13.02 -8.77 -41.92
C VAL A 98 13.11 -7.39 -41.28
N ASN A 99 14.32 -6.84 -41.16
CA ASN A 99 14.60 -5.50 -40.64
C ASN A 99 13.86 -5.10 -39.33
N PRO A 100 13.88 -5.89 -38.24
CA PRO A 100 13.36 -5.44 -36.93
C PRO A 100 14.17 -4.24 -36.41
N SER A 101 13.76 -3.03 -36.78
CA SER A 101 14.63 -1.86 -36.75
C SER A 101 14.47 -0.99 -35.51
N PHE A 102 13.41 -1.20 -34.73
CA PHE A 102 13.22 -0.55 -33.44
C PHE A 102 12.34 -1.44 -32.57
N LEU A 103 12.65 -1.51 -31.28
CA LEU A 103 11.95 -2.35 -30.31
C LEU A 103 11.43 -1.50 -29.15
N ALA A 104 10.26 -1.83 -28.60
CA ALA A 104 9.85 -1.32 -27.30
C ALA A 104 9.20 -2.41 -26.46
N PHE A 105 9.39 -2.31 -25.16
CA PHE A 105 8.69 -3.15 -24.19
C PHE A 105 7.31 -2.56 -23.91
N ASP A 106 6.39 -3.43 -23.52
CA ASP A 106 5.22 -2.99 -22.79
C ASP A 106 5.60 -2.48 -21.39
N GLN A 107 4.69 -1.78 -20.71
CA GLN A 107 4.95 -1.23 -19.36
C GLN A 107 5.25 -2.31 -18.31
N THR A 108 4.89 -3.57 -18.58
CA THR A 108 5.19 -4.71 -17.71
C THR A 108 6.51 -5.42 -18.02
N GLN A 109 7.16 -5.07 -19.13
CA GLN A 109 8.33 -5.77 -19.68
C GLN A 109 8.13 -7.29 -19.85
N SER A 110 6.88 -7.73 -20.01
CA SER A 110 6.53 -9.11 -20.33
C SER A 110 6.35 -9.33 -21.83
N HIS A 111 6.22 -8.26 -22.60
CA HIS A 111 6.08 -8.29 -24.05
C HIS A 111 7.05 -7.33 -24.72
N LEU A 112 7.49 -7.72 -25.91
CA LEU A 112 8.31 -6.92 -26.80
C LEU A 112 7.57 -6.69 -28.11
N TYR A 113 7.59 -5.47 -28.59
CA TYR A 113 7.06 -5.09 -29.90
C TYR A 113 8.20 -4.64 -30.80
N CYS A 114 8.15 -4.97 -32.09
CA CYS A 114 9.12 -4.52 -33.08
C CYS A 114 8.47 -3.99 -34.36
N VAL A 115 9.02 -2.90 -34.90
CA VAL A 115 8.70 -2.44 -36.26
C VAL A 115 9.65 -3.07 -37.26
N HIS A 116 9.12 -3.39 -38.43
CA HIS A 116 9.89 -3.89 -39.56
C HIS A 116 10.20 -2.75 -40.54
N GLY A 117 11.42 -2.22 -40.44
CA GLY A 117 11.89 -1.14 -41.31
C GLY A 117 11.89 -1.56 -42.77
N ASP A 118 11.58 -0.61 -43.66
CA ASP A 118 11.34 -0.83 -45.10
C ASP A 118 10.14 -1.73 -45.44
N GLN A 119 9.44 -2.27 -44.44
CA GLN A 119 8.22 -3.06 -44.61
C GLN A 119 6.98 -2.22 -44.26
N SER A 120 5.91 -2.85 -43.78
CA SER A 120 4.63 -2.20 -43.45
C SER A 120 3.97 -2.84 -42.22
N GLU A 121 4.75 -3.51 -41.38
CA GLU A 121 4.24 -4.39 -40.33
C GLU A 121 4.98 -4.22 -38.99
N VAL A 122 4.31 -4.66 -37.93
CA VAL A 122 4.80 -4.72 -36.54
C VAL A 122 4.54 -6.11 -35.99
N SER A 123 5.50 -6.67 -35.26
CA SER A 123 5.35 -7.95 -34.57
C SER A 123 5.34 -7.79 -33.05
N ALA A 124 4.57 -8.64 -32.38
CA ALA A 124 4.53 -8.77 -30.93
C ALA A 124 5.11 -10.10 -30.48
N PHE A 125 5.79 -10.09 -29.33
CA PHE A 125 6.45 -11.24 -28.74
C PHE A 125 6.17 -11.27 -27.23
N ALA A 126 5.89 -12.45 -26.69
CA ALA A 126 5.95 -12.70 -25.25
C ALA A 126 7.40 -12.99 -24.84
N ILE A 127 7.76 -12.51 -23.65
CA ILE A 127 9.09 -12.68 -23.05
C ILE A 127 9.01 -13.71 -21.94
N ASP A 128 9.81 -14.76 -22.02
CA ASP A 128 10.05 -15.65 -20.88
C ASP A 128 10.97 -14.96 -19.86
N SER A 129 10.47 -14.72 -18.66
CA SER A 129 11.17 -13.93 -17.64
C SER A 129 12.41 -14.62 -17.05
N GLN A 130 12.55 -15.95 -17.19
CA GLN A 130 13.67 -16.72 -16.65
C GLN A 130 14.81 -16.88 -17.66
N THR A 131 14.44 -17.09 -18.91
CA THR A 131 15.36 -17.41 -20.00
C THR A 131 15.67 -16.20 -20.87
N GLY A 132 14.76 -15.21 -20.93
CA GLY A 132 14.81 -14.06 -21.84
C GLY A 132 14.32 -14.38 -23.25
N GLU A 133 13.90 -15.62 -23.51
CA GLU A 133 13.49 -16.04 -24.85
C GLU A 133 12.20 -15.34 -25.28
N LEU A 134 12.15 -14.98 -26.57
CA LEU A 134 11.01 -14.40 -27.24
C LEU A 134 10.19 -15.49 -27.93
N THR A 135 8.90 -15.51 -27.65
CA THR A 135 7.90 -16.28 -28.39
C THR A 135 7.03 -15.33 -29.19
N LYS A 136 7.04 -15.46 -30.52
CA LYS A 136 6.24 -14.61 -31.41
C LYS A 136 4.74 -14.87 -31.16
N LEU A 137 3.97 -13.80 -30.95
CA LEU A 137 2.52 -13.84 -30.76
C LEU A 137 1.81 -13.64 -32.10
N ASN A 138 1.99 -12.46 -32.71
CA ASN A 138 1.43 -12.17 -34.03
C ASN A 138 2.20 -11.04 -34.75
N THR A 139 1.81 -10.81 -36.00
CA THR A 139 2.29 -9.70 -36.84
C THR A 139 1.08 -9.01 -37.47
N VAL A 140 1.07 -7.68 -37.44
CA VAL A 140 -0.04 -6.86 -37.94
C VAL A 140 0.51 -5.75 -38.83
N GLY A 141 -0.20 -5.46 -39.93
CA GLY A 141 0.14 -4.33 -40.80
C GLY A 141 -0.19 -3.00 -40.14
N THR A 142 0.66 -1.99 -40.32
CA THR A 142 0.47 -0.64 -39.74
C THR A 142 -0.42 0.26 -40.58
N GLN A 143 -0.88 -0.21 -41.74
CA GLN A 143 -1.53 0.57 -42.80
C GLN A 143 -0.69 1.76 -43.32
N GLY A 144 0.60 1.79 -43.00
CA GLY A 144 1.59 2.69 -43.58
C GLY A 144 2.85 1.93 -43.97
N LYS A 145 3.81 2.64 -44.56
CA LYS A 145 5.06 2.08 -45.09
C LYS A 145 6.27 2.59 -44.32
N ASN A 146 7.26 1.72 -44.24
CA ASN A 146 8.53 1.92 -43.55
C ASN A 146 8.32 2.43 -42.11
N PRO A 147 7.73 1.62 -41.21
CA PRO A 147 7.63 2.01 -39.81
C PRO A 147 9.02 2.04 -39.18
N VAL A 148 9.35 3.13 -38.48
CA VAL A 148 10.72 3.38 -37.96
C VAL A 148 10.79 3.54 -36.44
N HIS A 149 9.66 3.77 -35.77
CA HIS A 149 9.58 3.92 -34.33
C HIS A 149 8.20 3.49 -33.82
N LEU A 150 8.15 2.96 -32.60
CA LEU A 150 6.92 2.59 -31.91
C LEU A 150 7.02 2.97 -30.44
N SER A 151 5.88 3.21 -29.79
CA SER A 151 5.79 3.41 -28.34
C SER A 151 4.52 2.76 -27.79
N VAL A 152 4.61 2.23 -26.57
CA VAL A 152 3.47 1.67 -25.86
C VAL A 152 2.92 2.74 -24.94
N ASP A 153 1.61 2.93 -24.93
CA ASP A 153 0.99 3.91 -24.05
C ASP A 153 1.14 3.52 -22.56
N PRO A 154 1.08 4.49 -21.63
CA PRO A 154 1.29 4.20 -20.20
C PRO A 154 0.26 3.26 -19.57
N THR A 155 -0.90 3.05 -20.22
CA THR A 155 -1.93 2.13 -19.75
C THR A 155 -1.84 0.73 -20.37
N ASN A 156 -0.87 0.48 -21.26
CA ASN A 156 -0.68 -0.80 -21.95
C ASN A 156 -1.89 -1.23 -22.81
N THR A 157 -2.65 -0.28 -23.33
CA THR A 157 -3.85 -0.52 -24.14
C THR A 157 -3.65 -0.27 -25.63
N PHE A 158 -2.68 0.56 -26.00
CA PHE A 158 -2.38 0.91 -27.39
C PHE A 158 -0.87 0.97 -27.66
N LEU A 159 -0.51 0.51 -28.85
CA LEU A 159 0.77 0.71 -29.47
C LEU A 159 0.66 1.81 -30.54
N ALA A 160 1.45 2.87 -30.41
CA ALA A 160 1.56 3.92 -31.40
C ALA A 160 2.77 3.66 -32.30
N VAL A 161 2.61 3.82 -33.62
CA VAL A 161 3.64 3.49 -34.63
C VAL A 161 3.81 4.64 -35.60
N ALA A 162 5.04 5.12 -35.80
CA ALA A 162 5.38 6.14 -36.80
C ALA A 162 5.79 5.49 -38.13
N ASN A 163 5.01 5.77 -39.18
CA ASN A 163 5.22 5.28 -40.54
C ASN A 163 5.96 6.33 -41.38
N TYR A 164 7.29 6.20 -41.48
CA TYR A 164 8.17 7.21 -42.07
C TYR A 164 7.86 7.50 -43.54
N ALA A 165 7.70 6.47 -44.38
CA ALA A 165 7.59 6.69 -45.82
C ALA A 165 6.19 7.15 -46.26
N THR A 166 5.18 6.91 -45.41
CA THR A 166 3.79 7.30 -45.69
C THR A 166 3.44 8.65 -45.09
N GLY A 167 4.24 9.18 -44.16
CA GLY A 167 3.92 10.44 -43.51
C GLY A 167 2.73 10.33 -42.56
N SER A 168 2.64 9.22 -41.81
CA SER A 168 1.49 8.93 -40.95
C SER A 168 1.91 8.27 -39.64
N PHE A 169 1.00 8.23 -38.68
CA PHE A 169 1.10 7.31 -37.55
C PHE A 169 -0.13 6.42 -37.44
N ALA A 170 0.03 5.27 -36.79
CA ALA A 170 -1.05 4.32 -36.54
C ALA A 170 -1.15 3.99 -35.05
N LEU A 171 -2.36 3.72 -34.57
CA LEU A 171 -2.64 3.20 -33.23
C LEU A 171 -3.21 1.78 -33.34
N LEU A 172 -2.57 0.83 -32.66
CA LEU A 172 -2.97 -0.57 -32.63
C LEU A 172 -3.35 -0.94 -31.19
N PRO A 173 -4.55 -1.50 -30.93
CA PRO A 173 -4.89 -2.00 -29.61
C PRO A 173 -3.95 -3.14 -29.20
N ILE A 174 -3.55 -3.16 -27.93
CA ILE A 174 -2.85 -4.28 -27.31
C ILE A 174 -3.90 -5.15 -26.62
N GLN A 175 -3.93 -6.44 -26.97
CA GLN A 175 -4.83 -7.42 -26.37
C GLN A 175 -4.34 -7.86 -24.99
N ALA A 176 -5.21 -8.50 -24.21
CA ALA A 176 -4.87 -8.96 -22.86
C ALA A 176 -3.71 -9.96 -22.81
N ASP A 177 -3.49 -10.72 -23.89
CA ASP A 177 -2.37 -11.66 -24.05
C ASP A 177 -1.10 -11.00 -24.63
N GLY A 178 -1.10 -9.67 -24.81
CA GLY A 178 -0.01 -8.92 -25.40
C GLY A 178 0.07 -8.98 -26.94
N SER A 179 -0.83 -9.70 -27.61
CA SER A 179 -0.92 -9.68 -29.07
C SER A 179 -1.50 -8.35 -29.57
N LEU A 180 -1.22 -7.99 -30.82
CA LEU A 180 -1.74 -6.75 -31.42
C LEU A 180 -3.10 -6.98 -32.10
N GLY A 181 -4.06 -6.10 -31.83
CA GLY A 181 -5.31 -6.02 -32.60
C GLY A 181 -5.13 -5.36 -33.97
N ALA A 182 -6.20 -5.34 -34.77
CA ALA A 182 -6.22 -4.58 -36.02
C ALA A 182 -6.05 -3.08 -35.75
N VAL A 183 -5.46 -2.36 -36.70
CA VAL A 183 -5.25 -0.90 -36.61
C VAL A 183 -6.57 -0.20 -36.31
N ALA A 184 -6.62 0.50 -35.18
CA ALA A 184 -7.80 1.23 -34.72
C ALA A 184 -7.86 2.65 -35.30
N HIS A 185 -6.70 3.24 -35.60
CA HIS A 185 -6.59 4.59 -36.13
C HIS A 185 -5.34 4.77 -36.97
N VAL A 186 -5.45 5.55 -38.04
CA VAL A 186 -4.34 6.05 -38.86
C VAL A 186 -4.56 7.53 -39.07
N GLU A 187 -3.51 8.32 -38.87
CA GLU A 187 -3.51 9.76 -39.08
C GLU A 187 -2.35 10.13 -40.00
N TYR A 188 -2.64 10.88 -41.05
CA TYR A 188 -1.64 11.45 -41.95
C TYR A 188 -1.24 12.83 -41.46
N LEU A 189 0.05 13.11 -41.38
CA LEU A 189 0.55 14.38 -40.86
C LEU A 189 0.47 15.45 -41.97
N PRO A 190 -0.32 16.52 -41.78
CA PRO A 190 -0.49 17.54 -42.81
C PRO A 190 0.60 18.61 -42.73
N GLY A 191 1.09 19.05 -43.87
CA GLY A 191 1.99 20.20 -43.94
C GLY A 191 2.70 20.34 -45.27
N GLU A 192 3.44 21.45 -45.38
CA GLU A 192 4.31 21.69 -46.53
C GLU A 192 5.66 21.02 -46.28
N PRO A 193 6.25 20.36 -47.29
CA PRO A 193 7.57 19.77 -47.16
C PRO A 193 8.66 20.82 -46.89
N GLY A 194 9.68 20.43 -46.14
CA GLY A 194 10.83 21.26 -45.80
C GLY A 194 11.71 21.62 -47.01
N PRO A 195 12.69 22.53 -46.85
CA PRO A 195 13.48 23.08 -47.96
C PRO A 195 14.45 22.08 -48.60
N HIS A 196 14.79 20.96 -47.93
CA HIS A 196 15.73 19.98 -48.46
C HIS A 196 15.08 19.04 -49.50
N LYS A 197 15.18 19.42 -50.78
CA LYS A 197 14.54 18.78 -51.95
C LYS A 197 14.55 17.24 -52.03
N ILE A 198 15.58 16.57 -51.49
CA ILE A 198 15.71 15.09 -51.55
C ILE A 198 15.20 14.39 -50.29
N GLU A 199 15.43 14.97 -49.11
CA GLU A 199 15.22 14.32 -47.80
C GLU A 199 13.91 14.77 -47.13
N GLN A 200 13.28 15.80 -47.71
CA GLN A 200 12.06 16.46 -47.23
C GLN A 200 11.08 16.66 -48.39
N GLY A 201 10.91 15.64 -49.24
CA GLY A 201 9.94 15.69 -50.35
C GLY A 201 8.48 15.49 -49.90
N SER A 202 8.28 14.96 -48.69
CA SER A 202 6.99 14.66 -48.08
C SER A 202 7.14 14.55 -46.56
N SER A 203 6.04 14.29 -45.84
CA SER A 203 6.05 13.98 -44.41
C SER A 203 6.84 12.70 -44.07
N HIS A 204 7.61 12.76 -42.98
CA HIS A 204 8.50 11.72 -42.47
C HIS A 204 8.54 11.69 -40.93
N PRO A 205 7.48 11.23 -40.24
CA PRO A 205 7.51 11.02 -38.80
C PRO A 205 8.60 10.01 -38.44
N HIS A 206 9.50 10.42 -37.56
CA HIS A 206 10.68 9.64 -37.20
C HIS A 206 10.63 9.13 -35.75
N MET A 207 9.83 9.73 -34.88
CA MET A 207 9.61 9.27 -33.51
C MET A 207 8.17 9.52 -33.07
N ILE A 208 7.67 8.73 -32.11
CA ILE A 208 6.32 8.86 -31.58
C ILE A 208 6.24 8.59 -30.05
N PRO A 209 7.03 9.27 -29.20
CA PRO A 209 6.92 9.11 -27.75
C PRO A 209 5.60 9.68 -27.20
N PHE A 210 5.19 9.11 -26.07
CA PHE A 210 4.29 9.81 -25.15
C PHE A 210 5.09 10.83 -24.33
N ASP A 211 4.47 11.95 -24.00
CA ASP A 211 5.03 12.89 -23.03
C ASP A 211 5.10 12.26 -21.62
N PRO A 212 5.86 12.84 -20.67
CA PRO A 212 6.02 12.27 -19.33
C PRO A 212 4.70 12.00 -18.60
N SER A 213 3.65 12.75 -18.92
CA SER A 213 2.33 12.58 -18.33
C SER A 213 1.48 11.49 -19.00
N GLY A 214 1.87 11.01 -20.18
CA GLY A 214 1.12 10.06 -20.98
C GLY A 214 -0.06 10.64 -21.75
N ARG A 215 -0.32 11.95 -21.66
CA ARG A 215 -1.50 12.60 -22.23
C ARG A 215 -1.35 12.97 -23.70
N PHE A 216 -0.11 13.17 -24.14
CA PHE A 216 0.21 13.66 -25.46
C PHE A 216 1.18 12.72 -26.19
N LEU A 217 0.87 12.42 -27.45
CA LEU A 217 1.83 11.91 -28.41
C LEU A 217 2.59 13.08 -29.01
N VAL A 218 3.91 13.03 -28.94
CA VAL A 218 4.78 14.08 -29.48
C VAL A 218 5.59 13.50 -30.62
N ILE A 219 5.30 13.94 -31.84
CA ILE A 219 5.71 13.27 -33.07
C ILE A 219 6.64 14.19 -33.87
N PRO A 220 7.96 14.01 -33.70
CA PRO A 220 8.94 14.51 -34.62
C PRO A 220 8.74 14.04 -36.08
N ASP A 221 8.54 14.97 -37.00
CA ASP A 221 8.49 14.79 -38.45
C ASP A 221 9.64 15.52 -39.14
N LYS A 222 10.59 14.73 -39.64
CA LYS A 222 11.77 15.21 -40.37
C LYS A 222 11.40 15.92 -41.67
N GLY A 223 10.33 15.47 -42.33
CA GLY A 223 9.98 15.84 -43.68
C GLY A 223 9.24 17.16 -43.80
N LEU A 224 8.40 17.49 -42.81
CA LEU A 224 7.58 18.72 -42.80
C LEU A 224 8.25 19.90 -42.10
N ASP A 225 9.49 19.71 -41.70
CA ASP A 225 10.06 20.42 -40.60
C ASP A 225 9.04 20.53 -39.43
N GLY A 226 8.56 19.38 -38.90
CA GLY A 226 7.36 19.18 -38.06
C GLY A 226 7.55 18.66 -36.60
N ILE A 227 7.07 19.28 -35.50
CA ILE A 227 6.77 18.55 -34.23
C ILE A 227 5.26 18.58 -34.04
N PHE A 228 4.63 17.41 -34.13
CA PHE A 228 3.20 17.30 -33.91
C PHE A 228 2.89 16.88 -32.48
N VAL A 229 2.13 17.68 -31.75
CA VAL A 229 1.64 17.28 -30.42
C VAL A 229 0.18 16.92 -30.55
N TYR A 230 -0.13 15.64 -30.47
CA TYR A 230 -1.49 15.14 -30.39
C TYR A 230 -1.82 14.89 -28.94
N ARG A 231 -2.77 15.65 -28.39
CA ARG A 231 -3.51 15.14 -27.23
C ARG A 231 -4.09 13.81 -27.66
N HIS A 232 -4.19 12.85 -26.74
CA HIS A 232 -5.10 11.73 -26.93
C HIS A 232 -6.48 12.29 -27.37
N GLY A 233 -6.75 12.32 -28.68
CA GLY A 233 -7.90 13.02 -29.28
C GLY A 233 -7.71 14.16 -30.30
N GLN A 234 -6.69 15.04 -30.34
CA GLN A 234 -6.49 16.11 -31.39
C GLN A 234 -5.09 16.81 -31.34
N GLY A 235 -4.57 17.35 -32.46
CA GLY A 235 -3.16 17.79 -32.62
C GLY A 235 -2.82 19.25 -33.02
N ALA A 236 -1.53 19.64 -32.86
CA ALA A 236 -0.89 20.93 -33.24
C ALA A 236 0.58 20.75 -33.75
N ARG A 237 1.19 21.76 -34.41
CA ARG A 237 2.38 21.72 -35.34
C ARG A 237 3.71 22.33 -34.76
N GLY A 238 4.90 22.07 -35.37
CA GLY A 238 6.24 22.65 -35.01
C GLY A 238 7.39 22.31 -36.00
N ALA A 239 8.67 22.72 -35.79
CA ALA A 239 9.98 22.57 -36.55
C ALA A 239 10.45 21.14 -36.97
N GLY A 240 11.59 20.89 -37.69
CA GLY A 240 12.08 19.62 -38.36
C GLY A 240 13.01 18.57 -37.70
N PRO A 241 12.44 17.72 -36.85
CA PRO A 241 13.10 16.91 -35.85
C PRO A 241 13.23 15.44 -36.22
N ARG A 242 14.16 14.78 -35.53
CA ARG A 242 14.30 13.33 -35.59
C ARG A 242 13.76 12.66 -34.35
N HIS A 243 14.40 12.85 -33.20
CA HIS A 243 14.01 12.26 -31.91
C HIS A 243 13.89 13.36 -30.84
N ILE A 244 13.10 13.11 -29.81
CA ILE A 244 12.86 14.03 -28.68
C ILE A 244 13.04 13.29 -27.35
N VAL A 245 13.59 13.99 -26.36
CA VAL A 245 13.64 13.56 -24.94
C VAL A 245 13.10 14.66 -24.04
N PHE A 246 12.52 14.28 -22.91
CA PHE A 246 12.03 15.19 -21.88
C PHE A 246 12.94 15.13 -20.66
N THR A 247 13.06 16.25 -19.94
CA THR A 247 13.67 16.23 -18.61
C THR A 247 12.80 15.43 -17.63
N PRO A 248 13.40 14.79 -16.61
CA PRO A 248 12.64 14.03 -15.62
C PRO A 248 11.58 14.84 -14.86
N ASP A 249 11.77 16.15 -14.74
CA ASP A 249 10.81 17.09 -14.14
C ASP A 249 9.70 17.57 -15.10
N ALA A 250 9.70 17.08 -16.34
CA ALA A 250 8.75 17.43 -17.41
C ALA A 250 8.66 18.94 -17.72
N ARG A 251 9.70 19.73 -17.43
CA ARG A 251 9.71 21.17 -17.72
C ARG A 251 10.35 21.54 -19.04
N HIS A 252 11.20 20.67 -19.56
CA HIS A 252 11.97 20.93 -20.77
C HIS A 252 11.97 19.71 -21.69
N ALA A 253 12.14 19.97 -22.98
CA ALA A 253 12.35 18.94 -23.98
C ALA A 253 13.50 19.32 -24.91
N TYR A 254 14.23 18.32 -25.38
CA TYR A 254 15.34 18.49 -26.31
C TYR A 254 15.12 17.63 -27.52
N VAL A 255 15.32 18.23 -28.68
CA VAL A 255 15.02 17.63 -29.96
C VAL A 255 16.29 17.64 -30.80
N VAL A 256 16.68 16.46 -31.31
CA VAL A 256 17.79 16.35 -32.24
C VAL A 256 17.30 16.52 -33.67
N ASN A 257 17.98 17.37 -34.43
CA ASN A 257 17.69 17.68 -35.82
C ASN A 257 18.69 16.95 -36.73
N GLU A 258 18.18 16.08 -37.60
CA GLU A 258 19.03 15.14 -38.36
C GLU A 258 19.91 15.84 -39.40
N LEU A 259 19.34 16.79 -40.15
CA LEU A 259 19.92 17.29 -41.40
C LEU A 259 21.07 18.28 -41.18
N ASP A 260 20.99 19.08 -40.13
CA ASP A 260 21.97 20.12 -39.79
C ASP A 260 22.84 19.74 -38.57
N SER A 261 22.64 18.54 -38.01
CA SER A 261 23.34 18.04 -36.83
C SER A 261 23.29 19.00 -35.64
N SER A 262 22.08 19.44 -35.28
CA SER A 262 21.84 20.36 -34.15
C SER A 262 20.89 19.77 -33.11
N VAL A 263 20.79 20.44 -31.96
CA VAL A 263 19.77 20.19 -30.93
C VAL A 263 19.02 21.49 -30.69
N THR A 264 17.70 21.41 -30.65
CA THR A 264 16.83 22.50 -30.21
C THR A 264 16.30 22.21 -28.80
N GLY A 265 16.46 23.15 -27.87
CA GLY A 265 15.89 23.10 -26.53
C GLY A 265 14.55 23.82 -26.46
N TYR A 266 13.60 23.24 -25.72
CA TYR A 266 12.24 23.74 -25.56
C TYR A 266 11.86 23.87 -24.07
N ALA A 267 11.11 24.92 -23.72
CA ALA A 267 10.23 24.83 -22.55
C ALA A 267 9.02 23.97 -22.91
N TYR A 268 8.64 23.08 -21.98
CA TYR A 268 7.46 22.23 -22.12
C TYR A 268 6.40 22.60 -21.08
N GLU A 269 5.19 22.90 -21.56
CA GLU A 269 4.02 23.14 -20.72
C GLU A 269 3.15 21.89 -20.68
N GLU A 270 3.42 21.02 -19.70
CA GLU A 270 2.86 19.67 -19.58
C GLU A 270 1.32 19.63 -19.62
N GLU A 271 0.61 20.63 -19.07
CA GLU A 271 -0.86 20.66 -19.06
C GLU A 271 -1.46 20.85 -20.46
N LYS A 272 -0.78 21.63 -21.31
CA LYS A 272 -1.24 21.97 -22.66
C LYS A 272 -0.60 21.12 -23.74
N GLY A 273 0.54 20.50 -23.43
CA GLY A 273 1.39 19.84 -24.42
C GLY A 273 2.19 20.84 -25.27
N THR A 274 2.33 22.09 -24.84
CA THR A 274 2.97 23.13 -25.67
C THR A 274 4.48 23.04 -25.58
N LEU A 275 5.16 23.09 -26.73
CA LEU A 275 6.61 23.20 -26.84
C LEU A 275 7.00 24.61 -27.33
N THR A 276 7.77 25.34 -26.52
CA THR A 276 8.27 26.67 -26.86
C THR A 276 9.77 26.63 -27.06
N ALA A 277 10.24 26.80 -28.30
CA ALA A 277 11.66 26.79 -28.63
C ALA A 277 12.41 27.91 -27.90
N LYS A 278 13.58 27.59 -27.33
CA LYS A 278 14.44 28.53 -26.61
C LYS A 278 15.75 28.78 -27.35
N GLU A 279 16.48 27.72 -27.65
CA GLU A 279 17.81 27.81 -28.25
C GLU A 279 18.10 26.62 -29.15
N ILE A 280 19.08 26.77 -30.03
CA ILE A 280 19.56 25.74 -30.95
C ILE A 280 21.09 25.73 -30.95
N LEU A 281 21.70 24.56 -30.75
CA LEU A 281 23.16 24.39 -30.71
C LEU A 281 23.61 23.29 -31.66
N SER A 282 24.76 23.50 -32.30
CA SER A 282 25.42 22.47 -33.11
C SER A 282 25.91 21.32 -32.23
N THR A 283 25.81 20.10 -32.76
CA THR A 283 26.39 18.89 -32.16
C THR A 283 27.77 18.57 -32.72
N LEU A 284 28.31 19.44 -33.57
CA LEU A 284 29.59 19.26 -34.24
C LEU A 284 30.60 20.34 -33.82
N PRO A 285 31.91 20.03 -33.85
CA PRO A 285 32.94 21.05 -33.76
C PRO A 285 32.75 22.11 -34.85
N SER A 286 32.98 23.38 -34.52
CA SER A 286 32.91 24.49 -35.49
C SER A 286 33.89 24.35 -36.65
N THR A 287 34.91 23.51 -36.51
CA THR A 287 35.92 23.20 -37.52
C THR A 287 35.52 22.07 -38.47
N PHE A 288 34.42 21.36 -38.21
CA PHE A 288 34.01 20.23 -39.05
C PHE A 288 33.21 20.71 -40.26
N THR A 289 33.65 20.32 -41.46
CA THR A 289 33.05 20.72 -42.75
C THR A 289 32.57 19.52 -43.59
N GLY A 290 32.66 18.31 -43.04
CA GLY A 290 32.21 17.09 -43.70
C GLY A 290 30.69 16.88 -43.63
N ASN A 291 30.20 15.82 -44.27
CA ASN A 291 28.81 15.42 -44.14
C ASN A 291 28.58 14.74 -42.79
N SER A 292 27.61 15.21 -42.02
CA SER A 292 27.16 14.59 -40.79
C SER A 292 25.65 14.65 -40.67
N ARG A 293 25.06 13.62 -40.08
CA ARG A 293 23.65 13.58 -39.69
C ARG A 293 23.51 13.12 -38.24
N ALA A 294 22.92 13.96 -37.39
CA ALA A 294 22.60 13.55 -36.04
C ALA A 294 21.56 12.42 -36.03
N ALA A 295 21.53 11.63 -34.97
CA ALA A 295 20.73 10.41 -34.91
C ALA A 295 19.98 10.27 -33.58
N ALA A 296 20.55 9.61 -32.59
CA ALA A 296 19.93 9.42 -31.29
C ALA A 296 20.29 10.54 -30.33
N ILE A 297 19.35 10.82 -29.43
CA ILE A 297 19.43 11.75 -28.31
C ILE A 297 19.04 10.99 -27.05
N ALA A 298 19.80 11.16 -25.98
CA ALA A 298 19.53 10.55 -24.67
C ALA A 298 19.82 11.56 -23.56
N ILE A 299 18.99 11.57 -22.52
CA ILE A 299 19.17 12.43 -21.36
C ILE A 299 19.50 11.60 -20.13
N ALA A 300 20.46 12.06 -19.33
CA ALA A 300 20.81 11.41 -18.08
C ALA A 300 19.61 11.39 -17.12
N PRO A 301 19.43 10.34 -16.29
CA PRO A 301 18.36 10.29 -15.28
C PRO A 301 18.38 11.46 -14.30
N SER A 302 19.55 12.09 -14.10
CA SER A 302 19.69 13.29 -13.28
C SER A 302 19.07 14.55 -13.92
N GLY A 303 18.74 14.51 -15.22
CA GLY A 303 18.30 15.67 -16.00
C GLY A 303 19.40 16.68 -16.34
N LYS A 304 20.65 16.43 -15.94
CA LYS A 304 21.75 17.41 -16.03
C LYS A 304 22.63 17.28 -17.26
N HIS A 305 22.58 16.17 -17.97
CA HIS A 305 23.44 15.90 -19.12
C HIS A 305 22.65 15.31 -20.28
N LEU A 306 23.00 15.73 -21.50
CA LEU A 306 22.39 15.30 -22.75
C LEU A 306 23.46 14.76 -23.69
N TYR A 307 23.15 13.66 -24.37
CA TYR A 307 24.06 12.97 -25.29
C TYR A 307 23.42 12.86 -26.67
N VAL A 308 24.18 13.18 -27.72
CA VAL A 308 23.71 13.12 -29.11
C VAL A 308 24.71 12.42 -30.02
N SER A 309 24.26 11.47 -30.82
CA SER A 309 25.11 10.76 -31.78
C SER A 309 25.10 11.42 -33.15
N ASN A 310 26.26 11.45 -33.81
CA ASN A 310 26.46 11.98 -35.14
C ASN A 310 27.01 10.92 -36.08
N ARG A 311 26.31 10.66 -37.18
CA ARG A 311 26.73 9.73 -38.24
C ARG A 311 27.49 10.51 -39.30
N GLY A 312 28.71 10.09 -39.64
CA GLY A 312 29.60 10.83 -40.55
C GLY A 312 30.75 11.50 -39.80
N HIS A 313 30.45 12.30 -38.76
CA HIS A 313 31.47 12.66 -37.75
C HIS A 313 31.78 11.50 -36.79
N ASP A 314 30.90 10.49 -36.73
CA ASP A 314 31.05 9.23 -36.00
C ASP A 314 31.38 9.42 -34.50
N SER A 315 30.65 10.33 -33.86
CA SER A 315 30.89 10.79 -32.49
C SER A 315 29.64 10.83 -31.61
N VAL A 316 29.83 10.96 -30.30
CA VAL A 316 28.81 11.36 -29.33
C VAL A 316 29.14 12.76 -28.79
N ALA A 317 28.26 13.73 -29.04
CA ALA A 317 28.28 15.06 -28.46
C ALA A 317 27.68 15.05 -27.05
N ILE A 318 28.27 15.82 -26.14
CA ILE A 318 27.89 15.90 -24.73
C ILE A 318 27.49 17.34 -24.43
N PHE A 319 26.35 17.53 -23.78
CA PHE A 319 25.90 18.83 -23.29
C PHE A 319 25.57 18.77 -21.80
N ALA A 320 25.82 19.87 -21.09
CA ALA A 320 25.36 20.07 -19.71
C ALA A 320 24.12 20.97 -19.72
N ILE A 321 23.12 20.63 -18.93
CA ILE A 321 21.84 21.33 -18.81
C ILE A 321 21.81 22.09 -17.47
N ASN A 322 21.40 23.35 -17.50
CA ASN A 322 21.19 24.17 -16.31
C ASN A 322 19.76 24.08 -15.80
N GLU A 323 19.49 24.64 -14.61
CA GLU A 323 18.15 24.59 -13.99
C GLU A 323 17.06 25.28 -14.83
N GLY A 324 17.42 26.27 -15.66
CA GLY A 324 16.52 26.97 -16.56
C GLY A 324 16.22 26.22 -17.86
N GLY A 325 16.81 25.02 -18.04
CA GLY A 325 16.71 24.20 -19.23
C GLY A 325 17.60 24.65 -20.39
N GLU A 326 18.43 25.67 -20.18
CA GLU A 326 19.45 26.03 -21.17
C GLU A 326 20.58 25.01 -21.12
N PHE A 327 21.24 24.77 -22.23
CA PHE A 327 22.27 23.74 -22.34
C PHE A 327 23.52 24.24 -23.04
N VAL A 328 24.67 23.70 -22.68
CA VAL A 328 25.98 24.11 -23.22
C VAL A 328 26.77 22.90 -23.69
N ALA A 329 27.41 23.02 -24.85
CA ALA A 329 28.26 21.97 -25.38
C ALA A 329 29.50 21.77 -24.48
N LYS A 330 29.73 20.52 -24.06
CA LYS A 330 30.89 20.10 -23.27
C LYS A 330 31.99 19.47 -24.11
N GLY A 331 31.66 19.06 -25.34
CA GLY A 331 32.59 18.48 -26.30
C GLY A 331 31.98 17.27 -27.00
N HIS A 332 32.85 16.51 -27.68
CA HIS A 332 32.49 15.31 -28.42
C HIS A 332 33.52 14.23 -28.18
N ILE A 333 33.08 12.98 -28.15
CA ILE A 333 33.96 11.82 -28.08
C ILE A 333 33.73 10.90 -29.29
N PRO A 334 34.76 10.22 -29.82
CA PRO A 334 34.55 9.21 -30.87
C PRO A 334 33.63 8.09 -30.38
N SER A 335 32.70 7.66 -31.23
CA SER A 335 31.77 6.55 -30.95
C SER A 335 32.44 5.18 -30.87
N GLN A 336 33.74 5.11 -31.18
CA GLN A 336 34.54 3.89 -31.31
C GLN A 336 34.02 2.93 -32.41
N GLY A 337 33.18 3.43 -33.32
CA GLY A 337 32.73 2.73 -34.52
C GLY A 337 32.29 3.73 -35.58
N ARG A 338 31.43 3.31 -36.51
CA ARG A 338 30.94 4.17 -37.60
C ARG A 338 29.42 4.15 -37.70
N LYS A 339 28.85 5.32 -38.03
CA LYS A 339 27.41 5.58 -38.06
C LYS A 339 26.72 5.16 -36.75
N PRO A 340 27.04 5.81 -35.61
CA PRO A 340 26.30 5.60 -34.35
C PRO A 340 24.84 6.02 -34.57
N ARG A 341 23.96 5.06 -34.82
CA ARG A 341 22.57 5.34 -35.22
C ARG A 341 21.67 5.45 -34.01
N PHE A 342 21.99 4.69 -32.97
CA PHE A 342 21.23 4.65 -31.73
C PHE A 342 22.14 4.62 -30.52
N MET A 343 21.61 5.13 -29.41
CA MET A 343 22.27 5.09 -28.12
C MET A 343 21.23 4.87 -27.04
N ASN A 344 21.65 4.27 -25.93
CA ASN A 344 20.79 4.13 -24.77
C ASN A 344 21.60 4.18 -23.47
N LEU A 345 21.05 4.83 -22.45
CA LEU A 345 21.65 4.88 -21.12
C LEU A 345 21.13 3.72 -20.28
N THR A 346 21.97 3.22 -19.37
CA THR A 346 21.46 2.42 -18.27
C THR A 346 20.57 3.29 -17.37
N PRO A 347 19.57 2.72 -16.67
CA PRO A 347 18.63 3.51 -15.87
C PRO A 347 19.28 4.26 -14.69
N ASP A 348 20.39 3.74 -14.16
CA ASP A 348 21.21 4.42 -13.16
C ASP A 348 22.08 5.56 -13.77
N GLY A 349 22.09 5.68 -15.09
CA GLY A 349 22.87 6.64 -15.85
C GLY A 349 24.38 6.33 -15.85
N ALA A 350 24.80 5.17 -15.35
CA ALA A 350 26.22 4.84 -15.17
C ALA A 350 26.91 4.40 -16.47
N ARG A 351 26.16 3.89 -17.45
CA ARG A 351 26.71 3.47 -18.75
C ARG A 351 25.86 3.97 -19.91
N LEU A 352 26.53 4.33 -21.01
CA LEU A 352 25.93 4.64 -22.30
C LEU A 352 26.35 3.57 -23.32
N PHE A 353 25.39 2.91 -23.94
CA PHE A 353 25.63 2.02 -25.07
C PHE A 353 25.41 2.76 -26.38
N VAL A 354 26.36 2.62 -27.32
CA VAL A 354 26.33 3.27 -28.62
C VAL A 354 26.33 2.20 -29.71
N ALA A 355 25.25 2.12 -30.48
CA ALA A 355 25.07 1.15 -31.55
C ALA A 355 25.54 1.72 -32.90
N ASN A 356 26.65 1.20 -33.40
CA ASN A 356 27.27 1.61 -34.64
C ASN A 356 26.80 0.71 -35.79
N GLU A 357 25.99 1.29 -36.67
CA GLU A 357 25.31 0.54 -37.74
C GLU A 357 26.29 -0.02 -38.77
N GLU A 358 27.38 0.70 -39.08
CA GLU A 358 28.30 0.31 -40.16
C GLU A 358 29.40 -0.65 -39.69
N THR A 359 29.87 -0.53 -38.45
CA THR A 359 30.92 -1.38 -37.88
C THR A 359 30.42 -2.65 -37.21
N ASP A 360 29.09 -2.85 -37.18
CA ASP A 360 28.43 -4.03 -36.59
C ASP A 360 28.82 -4.25 -35.12
N ASP A 361 28.80 -3.17 -34.34
CA ASP A 361 29.05 -3.22 -32.92
C ASP A 361 28.18 -2.29 -32.08
N ILE A 362 28.04 -2.68 -30.82
CA ILE A 362 27.55 -1.82 -29.74
C ILE A 362 28.71 -1.63 -28.78
N VAL A 363 29.14 -0.38 -28.56
CA VAL A 363 30.23 -0.03 -27.65
C VAL A 363 29.66 0.57 -26.37
N ALA A 364 30.18 0.15 -25.21
CA ALA A 364 29.79 0.72 -23.93
C ALA A 364 30.77 1.79 -23.44
N PHE A 365 30.23 2.85 -22.87
CA PHE A 365 30.94 3.94 -22.24
C PHE A 365 30.51 4.03 -20.77
N ASP A 366 31.46 4.15 -19.86
CA ASP A 366 31.17 4.56 -18.49
C ASP A 366 30.92 6.07 -18.47
N VAL A 367 29.92 6.48 -17.68
CA VAL A 367 29.46 7.86 -17.56
C VAL A 367 29.94 8.44 -16.23
N ASP A 368 30.69 9.53 -16.28
CA ASP A 368 31.02 10.31 -15.09
C ASP A 368 29.78 11.13 -14.67
N ALA A 369 29.14 10.73 -13.56
CA ALA A 369 27.89 11.33 -13.11
C ALA A 369 27.98 12.84 -12.82
N SER A 370 29.18 13.35 -12.50
CA SER A 370 29.40 14.74 -12.11
C SER A 370 29.55 15.67 -13.31
N SER A 371 30.31 15.24 -14.31
CA SER A 371 30.71 16.02 -15.48
C SER A 371 29.94 15.66 -16.75
N GLY A 372 29.28 14.50 -16.77
CA GLY A 372 28.69 13.90 -17.97
C GLY A 372 29.73 13.35 -18.94
N GLY A 373 31.00 13.27 -18.54
CA GLY A 373 32.08 12.73 -19.37
C GLY A 373 31.85 11.27 -19.71
N LEU A 374 32.28 10.85 -20.90
CA LEU A 374 32.16 9.48 -21.39
C LEU A 374 33.55 8.86 -21.58
N ALA A 375 33.76 7.66 -21.05
CA ALA A 375 34.97 6.89 -21.24
C ALA A 375 34.65 5.48 -21.76
N ALA A 376 35.22 5.11 -22.91
CA ALA A 376 35.03 3.75 -23.43
C ALA A 376 35.65 2.75 -22.46
N ASN A 377 34.87 1.76 -22.01
CA ASN A 377 35.32 0.82 -20.98
C ASN A 377 35.85 -0.51 -21.56
N GLY A 378 35.97 -0.59 -22.89
CA GLY A 378 36.46 -1.76 -23.62
C GLY A 378 35.39 -2.82 -23.91
N GLN A 379 34.18 -2.70 -23.37
CA GLN A 379 33.09 -3.63 -23.68
C GLN A 379 32.52 -3.34 -25.07
N THR A 380 32.46 -4.38 -25.89
CA THR A 380 31.90 -4.32 -27.24
C THR A 380 31.07 -5.56 -27.52
N ILE A 381 29.84 -5.38 -27.99
CA ILE A 381 28.97 -6.47 -28.44
C ILE A 381 29.01 -6.48 -29.96
N LYS A 382 29.46 -7.58 -30.56
CA LYS A 382 29.41 -7.74 -32.02
C LYS A 382 28.05 -8.23 -32.45
N THR A 383 27.40 -7.44 -33.30
CA THR A 383 26.05 -7.70 -33.78
C THR A 383 25.85 -6.95 -35.10
N GLY A 384 25.30 -7.63 -36.11
CA GLY A 384 25.18 -7.08 -37.45
C GLY A 384 24.21 -5.90 -37.50
N SER A 385 24.68 -4.76 -37.98
CA SER A 385 23.90 -3.57 -38.31
C SER A 385 22.79 -3.24 -37.30
N PRO A 386 23.12 -2.94 -36.02
CA PRO A 386 22.13 -2.76 -34.95
C PRO A 386 21.52 -1.35 -34.97
N PRO A 387 20.23 -1.19 -35.29
CA PRO A 387 19.52 0.05 -35.04
C PRO A 387 18.92 0.13 -33.63
N TRP A 388 18.92 -0.88 -32.75
CA TRP A 388 18.45 -0.66 -31.37
C TRP A 388 18.96 -1.73 -30.39
N ALA A 389 19.24 -1.33 -29.14
CA ALA A 389 19.52 -2.21 -28.02
C ALA A 389 18.78 -1.74 -26.76
N GLY A 390 17.97 -2.61 -26.15
CA GLY A 390 17.25 -2.34 -24.91
C GLY A 390 17.58 -3.37 -23.83
N VAL A 391 17.69 -2.93 -22.57
CA VAL A 391 17.82 -3.79 -21.37
C VAL A 391 16.56 -3.56 -20.53
N PRO A 392 15.71 -4.58 -20.26
CA PRO A 392 14.60 -4.41 -19.33
C PRO A 392 15.17 -4.15 -17.94
N THR A 393 14.62 -3.19 -17.21
CA THR A 393 15.04 -2.94 -15.83
C THR A 393 13.88 -2.68 -14.88
N LEU A 394 14.03 -3.28 -13.70
CA LEU A 394 13.18 -3.16 -12.50
C LEU A 394 12.93 -1.70 -12.07
N PHE A 395 13.76 -0.75 -12.49
CA PHE A 395 13.67 0.66 -12.10
C PHE A 395 12.59 1.44 -12.87
N GLU A 396 12.28 1.06 -14.12
CA GLU A 396 11.12 1.61 -14.85
C GLU A 396 9.81 1.15 -14.21
N LEU A 397 9.79 -0.08 -13.68
CA LEU A 397 8.67 -0.59 -12.89
C LEU A 397 8.47 0.27 -11.62
N LEU A 398 9.54 0.58 -10.90
CA LEU A 398 9.51 1.39 -9.67
C LEU A 398 9.14 2.87 -9.91
N ASN A 399 9.25 3.39 -11.14
CA ASN A 399 8.85 4.77 -11.47
C ASN A 399 7.47 4.86 -12.11
N SER A 400 6.78 3.74 -12.32
CA SER A 400 5.44 3.74 -12.89
C SER A 400 4.36 4.12 -11.84
N PRO A 401 3.46 5.07 -12.14
CA PRO A 401 2.32 5.36 -11.26
C PRO A 401 1.44 4.14 -11.00
N THR A 402 1.32 3.23 -11.98
CA THR A 402 0.52 2.00 -11.82
C THR A 402 1.17 1.00 -10.87
N PHE A 403 2.51 0.96 -10.82
CA PHE A 403 3.25 0.18 -9.83
C PHE A 403 2.96 0.69 -8.40
N TRP A 404 3.07 1.99 -8.16
CA TRP A 404 2.78 2.55 -6.84
C TRP A 404 1.31 2.43 -6.44
N LEU A 405 0.38 2.50 -7.39
CA LEU A 405 -1.04 2.24 -7.12
C LEU A 405 -1.29 0.78 -6.72
N ALA A 406 -0.69 -0.18 -7.41
CA ALA A 406 -0.80 -1.60 -7.05
C ALA A 406 -0.14 -1.90 -5.70
N VAL A 407 1.05 -1.33 -5.43
CA VAL A 407 1.71 -1.41 -4.13
C VAL A 407 0.86 -0.77 -3.03
N ALA A 408 0.28 0.40 -3.28
CA ALA A 408 -0.61 1.07 -2.33
C ALA A 408 -1.88 0.25 -2.05
N GLN A 409 -2.45 -0.42 -3.05
CA GLN A 409 -3.57 -1.34 -2.87
C GLN A 409 -3.18 -2.55 -2.01
N ILE A 410 -2.02 -3.17 -2.27
CA ILE A 410 -1.51 -4.30 -1.47
C ILE A 410 -1.28 -3.87 -0.02
N ILE A 411 -0.65 -2.70 0.19
CA ILE A 411 -0.45 -2.13 1.54
C ILE A 411 -1.81 -1.86 2.22
N ALA A 412 -2.79 -1.30 1.50
CA ALA A 412 -4.11 -1.01 2.04
C ALA A 412 -4.84 -2.31 2.46
N ILE A 413 -4.84 -3.33 1.61
CA ILE A 413 -5.40 -4.66 1.91
C ILE A 413 -4.70 -5.25 3.14
N ASP A 414 -3.37 -5.22 3.16
CA ASP A 414 -2.59 -5.76 4.27
C ASP A 414 -2.86 -5.07 5.61
N ILE A 415 -3.11 -3.77 5.61
CA ILE A 415 -3.48 -3.00 6.80
C ILE A 415 -4.90 -3.33 7.24
N LEU A 416 -5.85 -3.34 6.30
CA LEU A 416 -7.29 -3.53 6.57
C LEU A 416 -7.63 -4.95 7.04
N LEU A 417 -6.94 -5.94 6.50
CA LEU A 417 -7.22 -7.37 6.68
C LEU A 417 -6.12 -8.07 7.51
N GLY A 418 -4.95 -7.46 7.69
CA GLY A 418 -3.81 -8.03 8.41
C GLY A 418 -3.51 -7.42 9.78
N GLY A 419 -4.22 -6.35 10.20
CA GLY A 419 -4.00 -5.67 11.48
C GLY A 419 -4.02 -6.60 12.70
N ASP A 420 -4.90 -7.60 12.70
CA ASP A 420 -5.07 -8.54 13.81
C ASP A 420 -3.88 -9.50 13.98
N ASN A 421 -3.20 -9.86 12.90
CA ASN A 421 -2.07 -10.81 12.95
C ASN A 421 -0.89 -10.22 13.73
N ALA A 422 -0.67 -8.91 13.62
CA ALA A 422 0.37 -8.22 14.39
C ALA A 422 -0.02 -8.08 15.88
N VAL A 423 -1.31 -7.88 16.17
CA VAL A 423 -1.83 -7.85 17.54
C VAL A 423 -1.71 -9.22 18.19
N VAL A 424 -2.01 -10.31 17.48
CA VAL A 424 -1.87 -11.70 17.97
C VAL A 424 -0.41 -12.03 18.30
N ILE A 425 0.54 -11.66 17.42
CA ILE A 425 1.99 -11.84 17.67
C ILE A 425 2.40 -11.03 18.91
N ALA A 426 1.94 -9.78 19.04
CA ALA A 426 2.24 -8.94 20.20
C ALA A 426 1.63 -9.49 21.50
N LEU A 427 0.41 -10.04 21.45
CA LEU A 427 -0.30 -10.62 22.59
C LEU A 427 0.36 -11.92 23.06
N ALA A 428 0.77 -12.77 22.11
CA ALA A 428 1.51 -14.00 22.37
C ALA A 428 2.88 -13.72 23.02
N CYS A 429 3.53 -12.62 22.63
CA CYS A 429 4.84 -12.22 23.18
C CYS A 429 4.75 -11.42 24.49
N ARG A 430 3.55 -11.12 25.04
CA ARG A 430 3.41 -10.18 26.17
C ARG A 430 4.06 -10.64 27.48
N LYS A 431 4.21 -11.95 27.68
CA LYS A 431 4.76 -12.53 28.91
C LYS A 431 6.30 -12.63 28.91
N LEU A 432 6.95 -12.20 27.83
CA LEU A 432 8.41 -12.29 27.70
C LEU A 432 9.12 -11.07 28.31
N PRO A 433 10.32 -11.25 28.91
CA PRO A 433 11.21 -10.16 29.30
C PRO A 433 11.49 -9.21 28.11
N GLU A 434 11.63 -7.90 28.35
CA GLU A 434 11.66 -6.88 27.26
C GLU A 434 12.68 -7.16 26.15
N ALA A 435 13.88 -7.65 26.50
CA ALA A 435 14.92 -7.98 25.52
C ALA A 435 14.57 -9.20 24.64
N GLN A 436 13.77 -10.14 25.15
CA GLN A 436 13.31 -11.33 24.41
C GLN A 436 12.03 -11.03 23.63
N ARG A 437 11.15 -10.16 24.16
CA ARG A 437 9.91 -9.73 23.51
C ARG A 437 10.17 -9.12 22.13
N ASN A 438 11.14 -8.22 22.02
CA ASN A 438 11.45 -7.57 20.73
C ASN A 438 11.99 -8.57 19.70
N ARG A 439 12.83 -9.52 20.11
CA ARG A 439 13.34 -10.59 19.23
C ARG A 439 12.24 -11.56 18.80
N ALA A 440 11.33 -11.91 19.72
CA ALA A 440 10.20 -12.78 19.44
C ALA A 440 9.18 -12.11 18.50
N ILE A 441 8.92 -10.81 18.66
CA ILE A 441 8.07 -10.03 17.75
C ILE A 441 8.69 -9.94 16.36
N ILE A 442 10.00 -9.62 16.25
CA ILE A 442 10.70 -9.56 14.96
C ILE A 442 10.74 -10.92 14.28
N GLY A 443 11.04 -11.99 15.03
CA GLY A 443 11.05 -13.36 14.52
C GLY A 443 9.67 -13.84 14.09
N GLY A 444 8.63 -13.55 14.87
CA GLY A 444 7.24 -13.86 14.55
C GLY A 444 6.76 -13.12 13.30
N ALA A 445 7.13 -11.85 13.16
CA ALA A 445 6.84 -11.08 11.95
C ALA A 445 7.53 -11.65 10.71
N LEU A 446 8.83 -11.99 10.80
CA LEU A 446 9.58 -12.64 9.72
C LEU A 446 8.97 -13.99 9.32
N GLY A 447 8.56 -14.81 10.29
CA GLY A 447 7.87 -16.07 10.02
C GLY A 447 6.53 -15.87 9.31
N ALA A 448 5.74 -14.88 9.73
CA ALA A 448 4.48 -14.52 9.09
C ALA A 448 4.68 -14.04 7.64
N ILE A 449 5.75 -13.28 7.35
CA ILE A 449 6.11 -12.87 5.97
C ILE A 449 6.30 -14.10 5.09
N VAL A 450 7.16 -15.02 5.52
CA VAL A 450 7.52 -16.20 4.73
C VAL A 450 6.28 -17.04 4.45
N LEU A 451 5.46 -17.29 5.46
CA LEU A 451 4.22 -18.03 5.30
C LEU A 451 3.27 -17.35 4.30
N ARG A 452 3.18 -16.00 4.34
CA ARG A 452 2.32 -15.23 3.45
C ARG A 452 2.79 -15.28 1.99
N ILE A 453 4.10 -15.16 1.75
CA ILE A 453 4.68 -15.30 0.40
C ILE A 453 4.40 -16.70 -0.16
N VAL A 454 4.59 -17.74 0.66
CA VAL A 454 4.31 -19.13 0.27
C VAL A 454 2.84 -19.34 -0.07
N MET A 455 1.93 -18.89 0.79
CA MET A 455 0.48 -19.01 0.55
C MET A 455 0.04 -18.28 -0.72
N ILE A 456 0.58 -17.08 -0.97
CA ILE A 456 0.26 -16.30 -2.17
C ILE A 456 0.79 -16.96 -3.44
N PHE A 457 1.99 -17.52 -3.39
CA PHE A 457 2.53 -18.27 -4.52
C PHE A 457 1.58 -19.40 -4.93
N PHE A 458 1.08 -20.18 -3.97
CA PHE A 458 0.10 -21.23 -4.25
C PHE A 458 -1.27 -20.67 -4.68
N ALA A 459 -1.74 -19.58 -4.07
CA ALA A 459 -3.01 -18.96 -4.44
C ALA A 459 -3.00 -18.40 -5.87
N LEU A 460 -1.89 -17.79 -6.30
CA LEU A 460 -1.71 -17.31 -7.67
C LEU A 460 -1.75 -18.46 -8.70
N GLN A 461 -1.16 -19.61 -8.36
CA GLN A 461 -1.27 -20.80 -9.20
C GLN A 461 -2.69 -21.36 -9.25
N LEU A 462 -3.38 -21.39 -8.12
CA LEU A 462 -4.77 -21.84 -8.04
C LEU A 462 -5.69 -20.92 -8.87
N LEU A 463 -5.52 -19.60 -8.79
CA LEU A 463 -6.33 -18.61 -9.53
C LEU A 463 -6.13 -18.65 -11.05
N ALA A 464 -5.16 -19.41 -11.57
CA ALA A 464 -5.04 -19.71 -12.99
C ALA A 464 -6.05 -20.78 -13.46
N LEU A 465 -6.69 -21.50 -12.54
CA LEU A 465 -7.73 -22.47 -12.87
C LEU A 465 -9.03 -21.76 -13.29
N PRO A 466 -9.73 -22.26 -14.34
CA PRO A 466 -11.01 -21.70 -14.78
C PRO A 466 -12.03 -21.64 -13.64
N CYS A 467 -12.86 -20.60 -13.61
CA CYS A 467 -13.92 -20.37 -12.61
C CYS A 467 -13.43 -20.09 -11.17
N LEU A 468 -12.13 -20.24 -10.87
CA LEU A 468 -11.65 -20.00 -9.51
C LEU A 468 -11.57 -18.49 -9.18
N LYS A 469 -11.38 -17.62 -10.18
CA LYS A 469 -11.45 -16.16 -9.98
C LYS A 469 -12.87 -15.72 -9.65
N LEU A 470 -13.89 -16.38 -10.21
CA LEU A 470 -15.29 -16.15 -9.80
C LEU A 470 -15.55 -16.54 -8.35
N ILE A 471 -15.00 -17.67 -7.90
CA ILE A 471 -15.10 -18.12 -6.49
C ILE A 471 -14.36 -17.14 -5.57
N GLY A 472 -13.15 -16.73 -5.94
CA GLY A 472 -12.39 -15.72 -5.22
C GLY A 472 -13.12 -14.38 -5.16
N ALA A 473 -13.79 -13.97 -6.23
CA ALA A 473 -14.55 -12.73 -6.28
C ALA A 473 -15.77 -12.80 -5.36
N ALA A 474 -16.48 -13.92 -5.35
CA ALA A 474 -17.58 -14.15 -4.42
C ALA A 474 -17.10 -14.10 -2.95
N LEU A 475 -15.94 -14.70 -2.65
CA LEU A 475 -15.33 -14.65 -1.33
C LEU A 475 -14.98 -13.21 -0.92
N LEU A 476 -14.34 -12.44 -1.80
CA LEU A 476 -13.99 -11.03 -1.55
C LEU A 476 -15.22 -10.13 -1.36
N LEU A 477 -16.30 -10.35 -2.11
CA LEU A 477 -17.57 -9.66 -1.88
C LEU A 477 -18.14 -10.00 -0.50
N TRP A 478 -18.11 -11.27 -0.10
CA TRP A 478 -18.57 -11.71 1.20
C TRP A 478 -17.76 -11.08 2.35
N ILE A 479 -16.42 -11.09 2.23
CA ILE A 479 -15.51 -10.44 3.20
C ILE A 479 -15.81 -8.95 3.28
N GLY A 480 -15.91 -8.25 2.13
CA GLY A 480 -16.18 -6.82 2.10
C GLY A 480 -17.53 -6.46 2.74
N ILE A 481 -18.57 -7.26 2.52
CA ILE A 481 -19.88 -7.09 3.18
C ILE A 481 -19.75 -7.32 4.68
N LYS A 482 -19.10 -8.41 5.09
CA LYS A 482 -18.92 -8.75 6.51
C LYS A 482 -18.14 -7.67 7.25
N MET A 483 -17.15 -7.07 6.61
CA MET A 483 -16.34 -5.98 7.17
C MET A 483 -17.15 -4.70 7.49
N LEU A 484 -18.29 -4.47 6.84
CA LEU A 484 -19.18 -3.34 7.12
C LEU A 484 -20.20 -3.61 8.23
N ILE A 485 -20.35 -4.88 8.61
CA ILE A 485 -21.20 -5.29 9.71
C ILE A 485 -20.38 -5.06 10.98
N PRO A 486 -20.89 -4.32 11.99
CA PRO A 486 -20.23 -4.25 13.28
C PRO A 486 -20.12 -5.67 13.83
N GLU A 487 -18.91 -6.23 13.93
CA GLU A 487 -18.71 -7.44 14.71
C GLU A 487 -19.01 -7.06 16.17
N GLU A 488 -19.83 -7.86 16.85
CA GLU A 488 -19.84 -7.85 18.31
C GLU A 488 -18.42 -8.32 18.74
N GLU A 489 -17.71 -7.49 19.49
CA GLU A 489 -16.29 -7.71 19.80
C GLU A 489 -16.14 -8.84 20.83
N GLY A 490 -16.10 -10.08 20.36
CA GLY A 490 -15.70 -11.24 21.16
C GLY A 490 -15.36 -12.52 20.40
N ALA A 491 -15.40 -12.52 19.06
CA ALA A 491 -14.90 -13.64 18.25
C ALA A 491 -13.36 -13.63 18.08
N HIS A 492 -12.62 -13.56 19.18
CA HIS A 492 -11.17 -13.79 19.22
C HIS A 492 -10.82 -14.82 20.30
N ASP A 493 -11.27 -16.07 20.12
CA ASP A 493 -10.46 -17.24 20.48
C ASP A 493 -11.19 -18.52 20.03
N ASN A 494 -10.78 -19.03 18.87
CA ASN A 494 -10.78 -20.46 18.59
C ASN A 494 -9.65 -20.73 17.59
N LEU A 495 -8.54 -21.28 18.08
CA LEU A 495 -7.32 -21.66 17.36
C LEU A 495 -7.52 -22.92 16.48
N ALA A 496 -8.70 -23.09 15.89
CA ALA A 496 -8.93 -24.02 14.80
C ALA A 496 -8.91 -23.24 13.48
N ALA A 497 -7.92 -23.54 12.63
CA ALA A 497 -7.65 -22.97 11.30
C ALA A 497 -8.80 -22.12 10.71
N SER A 498 -8.77 -20.82 10.99
CA SER A 498 -9.84 -19.89 10.58
C SER A 498 -9.70 -19.53 9.08
N PRO A 499 -10.80 -19.47 8.31
CA PRO A 499 -10.80 -19.03 6.90
C PRO A 499 -10.15 -17.65 6.66
N ARG A 500 -10.03 -16.84 7.73
CA ARG A 500 -9.43 -15.49 7.73
C ARG A 500 -8.01 -15.43 7.13
N LEU A 501 -7.20 -16.50 7.21
CA LEU A 501 -5.86 -16.52 6.60
C LEU A 501 -5.90 -16.61 5.07
N LEU A 502 -6.94 -17.22 4.50
CA LEU A 502 -7.12 -17.34 3.06
C LEU A 502 -7.59 -16.01 2.46
N ASP A 503 -8.41 -15.26 3.19
CA ASP A 503 -9.01 -13.99 2.79
C ASP A 503 -7.96 -12.95 2.34
N ASN A 504 -6.91 -12.76 3.16
CA ASN A 504 -5.81 -11.83 2.86
C ASN A 504 -5.05 -12.27 1.61
N VAL A 505 -4.84 -13.57 1.47
CA VAL A 505 -4.04 -14.15 0.39
C VAL A 505 -4.76 -14.01 -0.95
N VAL A 506 -6.05 -14.29 -0.99
CA VAL A 506 -6.89 -14.13 -2.18
C VAL A 506 -7.03 -12.65 -2.56
N ALA A 507 -7.19 -11.76 -1.59
CA ALA A 507 -7.28 -10.31 -1.84
C ALA A 507 -5.97 -9.74 -2.42
N VAL A 508 -4.83 -10.09 -1.83
CA VAL A 508 -3.50 -9.66 -2.31
C VAL A 508 -3.19 -10.27 -3.68
N ALA A 509 -3.53 -11.55 -3.89
CA ALA A 509 -3.39 -12.20 -5.19
C ALA A 509 -4.21 -11.48 -6.27
N GLY A 510 -5.47 -11.12 -5.97
CA GLY A 510 -6.35 -10.37 -6.87
C GLY A 510 -5.84 -8.96 -7.20
N ALA A 511 -5.30 -8.23 -6.22
CA ALA A 511 -4.74 -6.89 -6.43
C ALA A 511 -3.44 -6.89 -7.25
N SER A 512 -2.68 -7.99 -7.22
CA SER A 512 -1.37 -8.09 -7.88
C SER A 512 -1.42 -8.39 -9.38
N ASN A 513 -2.61 -8.74 -9.91
CA ASN A 513 -2.79 -9.19 -11.30
C ASN A 513 -1.76 -10.27 -11.73
N GLY A 514 -1.35 -11.16 -10.82
CA GLY A 514 -0.42 -12.25 -11.14
C GLY A 514 1.07 -11.94 -11.00
N ARG A 515 1.45 -10.71 -10.62
CA ARG A 515 2.86 -10.30 -10.55
C ARG A 515 3.43 -10.51 -9.16
N LEU A 516 4.15 -11.62 -8.97
CA LEU A 516 4.73 -12.02 -7.69
C LEU A 516 5.69 -10.97 -7.09
N GLU A 517 6.42 -10.23 -7.93
CA GLU A 517 7.36 -9.19 -7.50
C GLU A 517 6.68 -8.01 -6.80
N LEU A 518 5.52 -7.56 -7.33
CA LEU A 518 4.68 -6.53 -6.70
C LEU A 518 4.23 -6.95 -5.30
N VAL A 519 3.92 -8.23 -5.14
CA VAL A 519 3.45 -8.78 -3.87
C VAL A 519 4.57 -8.84 -2.85
N ILE A 520 5.74 -9.36 -3.22
CA ILE A 520 6.89 -9.44 -2.31
C ILE A 520 7.28 -8.04 -1.84
N PHE A 521 7.38 -7.07 -2.76
CA PHE A 521 7.71 -5.70 -2.40
C PHE A 521 6.65 -5.06 -1.50
N GLY A 522 5.36 -5.18 -1.86
CA GLY A 522 4.25 -4.65 -1.06
C GLY A 522 4.21 -5.21 0.36
N ILE A 523 4.43 -6.52 0.53
CA ILE A 523 4.47 -7.19 1.83
C ILE A 523 5.69 -6.75 2.67
N VAL A 524 6.87 -6.64 2.05
CA VAL A 524 8.10 -6.22 2.74
C VAL A 524 7.97 -4.78 3.24
N VAL A 525 7.30 -3.90 2.49
CA VAL A 525 7.04 -2.51 2.88
C VAL A 525 5.89 -2.40 3.89
N SER A 526 4.82 -3.19 3.74
CA SER A 526 3.64 -3.11 4.62
C SER A 526 3.95 -3.53 6.05
N ILE A 527 4.87 -4.46 6.25
CA ILE A 527 5.07 -5.08 7.57
C ILE A 527 5.79 -4.20 8.58
N PRO A 528 6.86 -3.47 8.26
CA PRO A 528 7.40 -2.43 9.13
C PRO A 528 6.34 -1.39 9.50
N ILE A 529 5.50 -0.99 8.54
CA ILE A 529 4.40 -0.03 8.74
C ILE A 529 3.35 -0.61 9.70
N ILE A 530 2.97 -1.88 9.56
CA ILE A 530 2.00 -2.54 10.44
C ILE A 530 2.59 -2.75 11.85
N ILE A 531 3.85 -3.16 11.97
CA ILE A 531 4.48 -3.40 13.28
C ILE A 531 4.63 -2.08 14.05
N TRP A 532 5.14 -1.02 13.41
CA TRP A 532 5.37 0.28 14.05
C TRP A 532 4.07 1.08 14.16
N GLY A 533 3.15 0.89 13.24
CA GLY A 533 1.91 1.63 13.10
C GLY A 533 0.67 0.92 13.66
N SER A 534 0.71 -0.34 14.08
CA SER A 534 -0.50 -1.08 14.53
C SER A 534 -1.34 -0.32 15.58
N LYS A 535 -0.69 0.31 16.56
CA LYS A 535 -1.39 1.17 17.54
C LYS A 535 -1.97 2.44 16.92
N LEU A 536 -1.27 3.04 15.95
CA LEU A 536 -1.73 4.24 15.23
C LEU A 536 -2.86 3.92 14.26
N VAL A 537 -2.80 2.77 13.58
CA VAL A 537 -3.78 2.25 12.62
C VAL A 537 -5.06 1.90 13.36
N LEU A 538 -5.00 1.14 14.46
CA LEU A 538 -6.16 0.84 15.31
C LEU A 538 -6.80 2.13 15.82
N HIS A 539 -5.98 3.07 16.32
CA HIS A 539 -6.47 4.38 16.75
C HIS A 539 -7.11 5.18 15.60
N PHE A 540 -6.59 5.10 14.38
CA PHE A 540 -7.16 5.75 13.20
C PHE A 540 -8.46 5.08 12.74
N MET A 541 -8.57 3.76 12.82
CA MET A 541 -9.79 3.00 12.49
C MET A 541 -10.90 3.31 13.48
N ASP A 542 -10.59 3.37 14.78
CA ASP A 542 -11.52 3.77 15.84
C ASP A 542 -11.94 5.25 15.71
N ARG A 543 -11.00 6.12 15.34
CA ARG A 543 -11.23 7.56 15.21
C ARG A 543 -11.96 7.94 13.92
N PHE A 544 -11.75 7.19 12.85
CA PHE A 544 -12.32 7.42 11.52
C PHE A 544 -12.94 6.13 10.95
N PRO A 545 -14.17 5.76 11.37
CA PRO A 545 -14.89 4.59 10.84
C PRO A 545 -15.10 4.60 9.31
N LEU A 546 -14.91 5.76 8.67
CA LEU A 546 -14.91 5.91 7.22
C LEU A 546 -13.84 5.03 6.54
N VAL A 547 -12.70 4.78 7.21
CA VAL A 547 -11.60 3.96 6.69
C VAL A 547 -12.06 2.52 6.43
N ILE A 548 -12.85 1.94 7.34
CA ILE A 548 -13.44 0.61 7.20
C ILE A 548 -14.40 0.58 6.00
N THR A 549 -15.18 1.66 5.83
CA THR A 549 -16.13 1.78 4.72
C THR A 549 -15.42 1.88 3.36
N LEU A 550 -14.32 2.64 3.30
CA LEU A 550 -13.48 2.77 2.10
C LEU A 550 -12.74 1.45 1.80
N GLY A 551 -12.28 0.75 2.83
CA GLY A 551 -11.65 -0.57 2.70
C GLY A 551 -12.60 -1.65 2.16
N ALA A 552 -13.82 -1.71 2.68
CA ALA A 552 -14.85 -2.59 2.17
C ALA A 552 -15.22 -2.27 0.69
N ALA A 553 -15.30 -0.99 0.33
CA ALA A 553 -15.51 -0.58 -1.05
C ALA A 553 -14.35 -1.00 -1.97
N LEU A 554 -13.10 -0.91 -1.50
CA LEU A 554 -11.92 -1.37 -2.24
C LEU A 554 -11.95 -2.89 -2.47
N LEU A 555 -12.33 -3.69 -1.47
CA LEU A 555 -12.51 -5.14 -1.63
C LEU A 555 -13.60 -5.47 -2.66
N GLY A 556 -14.71 -4.73 -2.62
CA GLY A 556 -15.77 -4.84 -3.62
C GLY A 556 -15.30 -4.48 -5.03
N TRP A 557 -14.44 -3.46 -5.16
CA TRP A 557 -13.83 -3.08 -6.44
C TRP A 557 -12.97 -4.20 -7.02
N ILE A 558 -12.07 -4.77 -6.21
CA ILE A 558 -11.18 -5.85 -6.63
C ILE A 558 -11.99 -7.10 -6.99
N ALA A 559 -13.02 -7.43 -6.21
CA ALA A 559 -13.88 -8.56 -6.49
C ALA A 559 -14.61 -8.41 -7.83
N GLY A 560 -15.16 -7.21 -8.10
CA GLY A 560 -15.84 -6.91 -9.35
C GLY A 560 -14.92 -7.00 -10.57
N SER A 561 -13.72 -6.42 -10.50
CA SER A 561 -12.75 -6.51 -11.59
C SER A 561 -12.18 -7.92 -11.79
N MET A 562 -12.03 -8.69 -10.71
CA MET A 562 -11.56 -10.08 -10.74
C MET A 562 -12.61 -11.03 -11.34
N ALA A 563 -13.90 -10.78 -11.12
CA ALA A 563 -14.98 -11.61 -11.65
C ALA A 563 -15.03 -11.60 -13.19
N VAL A 564 -14.85 -10.43 -13.81
CA VAL A 564 -14.92 -10.26 -15.28
C VAL A 564 -13.60 -10.55 -16.00
N SER A 565 -12.55 -10.91 -15.25
CA SER A 565 -11.23 -11.31 -15.79
C SER A 565 -10.97 -12.82 -15.62
N ASP A 566 -12.02 -13.61 -15.36
CA ASP A 566 -11.94 -15.07 -15.35
C ASP A 566 -11.78 -15.63 -16.77
N VAL A 567 -10.91 -16.63 -16.92
CA VAL A 567 -10.61 -17.31 -18.20
C VAL A 567 -11.85 -17.96 -18.81
N ALA A 568 -12.86 -18.29 -17.99
CA ALA A 568 -14.12 -18.89 -18.45
C ALA A 568 -15.08 -17.90 -19.13
N LEU A 569 -14.85 -16.58 -19.02
CA LEU A 569 -15.71 -15.57 -19.62
C LEU A 569 -15.21 -15.12 -21.00
N PRO A 570 -16.12 -14.84 -21.95
CA PRO A 570 -15.75 -14.27 -23.25
C PRO A 570 -15.06 -12.91 -23.06
N SER A 571 -14.13 -12.56 -23.96
CA SER A 571 -13.39 -11.29 -23.91
C SER A 571 -14.35 -10.10 -23.93
N LEU A 572 -14.53 -9.44 -22.79
CA LEU A 572 -15.36 -8.24 -22.66
C LEU A 572 -14.54 -6.98 -22.99
N PRO A 573 -15.20 -5.88 -23.39
CA PRO A 573 -14.53 -4.60 -23.61
C PRO A 573 -13.80 -4.10 -22.36
N SER A 574 -12.72 -3.35 -22.53
CA SER A 574 -11.85 -2.87 -21.44
C SER A 574 -12.56 -2.02 -20.37
N TRP A 575 -13.64 -1.32 -20.73
CA TRP A 575 -14.45 -0.57 -19.75
C TRP A 575 -15.22 -1.48 -18.78
N SER A 576 -15.44 -2.75 -19.15
CA SER A 576 -16.19 -3.72 -18.33
C SER A 576 -15.50 -3.99 -17.00
N HIS A 577 -14.15 -3.96 -16.94
CA HIS A 577 -13.39 -4.09 -15.70
C HIS A 577 -13.69 -2.96 -14.70
N TYR A 578 -13.74 -1.71 -15.18
CA TYR A 578 -14.05 -0.55 -14.34
C TYR A 578 -15.52 -0.53 -13.92
N ALA A 579 -16.43 -0.88 -14.83
CA ALA A 579 -17.85 -0.98 -14.54
C ALA A 579 -18.15 -2.10 -13.52
N ALA A 580 -17.51 -3.27 -13.68
CA ALA A 580 -17.65 -4.39 -12.77
C ALA A 580 -17.03 -4.08 -11.40
N GLY A 581 -15.85 -3.45 -11.35
CA GLY A 581 -15.25 -2.98 -10.11
C GLY A 581 -16.15 -1.97 -9.39
N PHE A 582 -16.67 -0.96 -10.09
CA PHE A 582 -17.62 -0.01 -9.50
C PHE A 582 -18.89 -0.68 -8.99
N ALA A 583 -19.46 -1.61 -9.76
CA ALA A 583 -20.64 -2.37 -9.37
C ALA A 583 -20.37 -3.23 -8.12
N GLY A 584 -19.21 -3.89 -8.04
CA GLY A 584 -18.80 -4.66 -6.86
C GLY A 584 -18.63 -3.80 -5.62
N ALA A 585 -17.99 -2.63 -5.73
CA ALA A 585 -17.86 -1.67 -4.65
C ALA A 585 -19.22 -1.16 -4.15
N MET A 586 -20.13 -0.83 -5.06
CA MET A 586 -21.49 -0.40 -4.72
C MET A 586 -22.29 -1.52 -4.06
N LEU A 587 -22.18 -2.75 -4.56
CA LEU A 587 -22.86 -3.92 -3.99
C LEU A 587 -22.46 -4.14 -2.54
N VAL A 588 -21.15 -4.12 -2.25
CA VAL A 588 -20.64 -4.26 -0.87
C VAL A 588 -21.20 -3.15 0.03
N LEU A 589 -21.16 -1.89 -0.41
CA LEU A 589 -21.65 -0.76 0.38
C LEU A 589 -23.16 -0.78 0.62
N ILE A 590 -23.94 -1.14 -0.40
CA ILE A 590 -25.41 -1.18 -0.33
C ILE A 590 -25.86 -2.35 0.55
N VAL A 591 -25.36 -3.55 0.27
CA VAL A 591 -25.73 -4.77 1.01
C VAL A 591 -25.23 -4.69 2.45
N GLY A 592 -23.97 -4.27 2.67
CA GLY A 592 -23.41 -4.09 4.00
C GLY A 592 -24.23 -3.11 4.86
N LYS A 593 -24.63 -1.96 4.30
CA LYS A 593 -25.49 -1.00 5.01
C LYS A 593 -26.91 -1.52 5.24
N LEU A 594 -27.50 -2.26 4.31
CA LEU A 594 -28.83 -2.85 4.46
C LEU A 594 -28.85 -3.91 5.57
N VAL A 595 -27.85 -4.79 5.60
CA VAL A 595 -27.71 -5.84 6.63
C VAL A 595 -27.42 -5.21 8.00
N SER A 596 -26.50 -4.23 8.06
CA SER A 596 -26.19 -3.49 9.29
C SER A 596 -27.42 -2.75 9.87
N ARG A 597 -28.27 -2.17 9.02
CA ARG A 597 -29.53 -1.52 9.44
C ARG A 597 -30.56 -2.52 9.98
N ARG A 598 -30.64 -3.72 9.41
CA ARG A 598 -31.57 -4.77 9.89
C ARG A 598 -31.14 -5.34 11.25
N GLN A 599 -29.84 -5.54 11.48
CA GLN A 599 -29.34 -6.00 12.78
C GLN A 599 -29.49 -4.94 13.88
N ARG A 600 -29.25 -3.65 13.58
CA ARG A 600 -29.54 -2.56 14.53
C ARG A 600 -31.03 -2.44 14.87
N GLY A 601 -31.93 -2.81 13.96
CA GLY A 601 -33.37 -2.87 14.23
C GLY A 601 -33.84 -4.06 15.06
N ASN A 602 -33.07 -5.15 15.11
CA ASN A 602 -33.37 -6.34 15.91
C ASN A 602 -32.74 -6.30 17.32
N CYS A 603 -31.78 -5.41 17.55
CA CYS A 603 -31.11 -5.28 18.85
C CYS A 603 -31.91 -4.42 19.86
N ASP A 604 -32.99 -3.77 19.41
CA ASP A 604 -33.86 -2.93 20.25
C ASP A 604 -34.98 -3.72 20.96
N THR A 605 -34.98 -5.07 20.88
CA THR A 605 -36.02 -5.92 21.49
C THR A 605 -35.54 -6.89 22.56
N SER A 606 -34.27 -6.85 23.00
CA SER A 606 -33.83 -7.63 24.18
C SER A 606 -33.96 -6.80 25.47
N PRO A 607 -34.84 -7.19 26.43
CA PRO A 607 -35.04 -6.45 27.67
C PRO A 607 -33.76 -6.48 28.54
N GLY A 608 -33.51 -5.38 29.25
CA GLY A 608 -32.21 -5.05 29.85
C GLY A 608 -31.77 -5.92 31.03
N HIS A 609 -30.49 -6.30 31.04
CA HIS A 609 -29.96 -7.25 32.02
C HIS A 609 -28.81 -6.75 32.91
N GLU A 610 -28.41 -5.47 32.90
CA GLU A 610 -27.26 -5.10 33.77
C GLU A 610 -27.17 -3.62 34.15
N LYS A 611 -28.02 -3.12 35.07
CA LYS A 611 -28.00 -1.67 35.39
C LYS A 611 -28.31 -1.35 36.86
N VAL A 612 -27.39 -1.66 37.78
CA VAL A 612 -27.44 -1.15 39.16
C VAL A 612 -26.91 0.29 39.26
N LEU A 613 -25.94 0.66 38.40
CA LEU A 613 -25.19 1.92 38.51
C LEU A 613 -25.80 3.09 37.71
N ALA A 614 -25.71 2.99 36.38
CA ALA A 614 -26.29 3.95 35.45
C ALA A 614 -27.33 3.23 34.58
N GLN A 615 -28.55 3.73 34.60
CA GLN A 615 -29.68 3.19 33.85
C GLN A 615 -29.99 4.13 32.69
N ARG A 616 -30.33 3.58 31.53
CA ARG A 616 -30.85 4.35 30.40
C ARG A 616 -32.32 4.03 30.27
N ASP A 617 -33.15 5.06 30.38
CA ASP A 617 -34.59 4.94 30.17
C ASP A 617 -34.87 4.58 28.70
N ALA A 618 -35.63 3.51 28.47
CA ALA A 618 -35.87 2.98 27.12
C ALA A 618 -36.77 3.88 26.28
N ALA A 619 -37.62 4.71 26.89
CA ALA A 619 -38.56 5.58 26.18
C ALA A 619 -37.97 6.96 25.86
N THR A 620 -37.10 7.49 26.71
CA THR A 620 -36.58 8.86 26.63
C THR A 620 -35.08 8.93 26.35
N GLY A 621 -34.36 7.81 26.47
CA GLY A 621 -32.91 7.74 26.31
C GLY A 621 -32.12 8.48 27.40
N LYS A 622 -32.78 9.03 28.43
CA LYS A 622 -32.15 9.78 29.52
C LYS A 622 -31.43 8.83 30.47
N LEU A 623 -30.26 9.24 30.95
CA LEU A 623 -29.49 8.49 31.95
C LEU A 623 -30.00 8.81 33.37
N GLY A 624 -30.19 7.76 34.17
CA GLY A 624 -30.58 7.79 35.58
C GLY A 624 -29.79 6.77 36.40
N GLY A 625 -30.19 6.52 37.65
CA GLY A 625 -29.49 5.61 38.58
C GLY A 625 -28.57 6.34 39.58
N VAL A 626 -28.06 5.58 40.55
CA VAL A 626 -27.29 6.10 41.69
C VAL A 626 -26.02 6.85 41.26
N SER A 627 -25.31 6.38 40.22
CA SER A 627 -24.10 7.06 39.73
C SER A 627 -24.43 8.41 39.08
N VAL A 628 -25.56 8.52 38.40
CA VAL A 628 -26.02 9.78 37.80
C VAL A 628 -26.47 10.76 38.88
N ALA A 629 -27.18 10.28 39.91
CA ALA A 629 -27.57 11.09 41.05
C ALA A 629 -26.35 11.67 41.79
N LEU A 630 -25.34 10.85 42.05
CA LEU A 630 -24.08 11.28 42.66
C LEU A 630 -23.32 12.30 41.80
N ALA A 631 -23.26 12.09 40.47
CA ALA A 631 -22.62 13.02 39.56
C ALA A 631 -23.31 14.39 39.53
N ASN A 632 -24.65 14.39 39.50
CA ASN A 632 -25.44 15.62 39.52
C ASN A 632 -25.32 16.37 40.84
N GLU A 633 -25.31 15.65 41.98
CA GLU A 633 -25.18 16.27 43.30
C GLU A 633 -23.78 16.88 43.48
N LEU A 634 -22.72 16.18 43.02
CA LEU A 634 -21.38 16.74 43.01
C LEU A 634 -21.28 17.99 42.12
N ALA A 635 -21.85 17.95 40.92
CA ALA A 635 -21.85 19.08 40.01
C ALA A 635 -22.59 20.30 40.59
N LYS A 636 -23.70 20.07 41.29
CA LYS A 636 -24.45 21.09 42.02
C LYS A 636 -23.63 21.69 43.16
N GLU A 637 -22.94 20.87 43.94
CA GLU A 637 -22.08 21.32 45.03
C GLU A 637 -20.90 22.16 44.52
N LEU A 638 -20.33 21.81 43.36
CA LEU A 638 -19.23 22.52 42.72
C LEU A 638 -19.67 23.72 41.86
N GLY A 639 -20.98 23.88 41.59
CA GLY A 639 -21.50 24.94 40.73
C GLY A 639 -21.12 24.79 39.25
N VAL A 640 -20.94 23.57 38.75
CA VAL A 640 -20.48 23.27 37.38
C VAL A 640 -21.52 22.50 36.56
N ALA A 641 -21.41 22.58 35.24
CA ALA A 641 -22.21 21.77 34.34
C ALA A 641 -21.61 20.35 34.21
N VAL A 642 -22.47 19.32 34.24
CA VAL A 642 -22.05 17.91 34.08
C VAL A 642 -22.31 17.42 32.66
N LYS A 643 -21.31 16.74 32.07
CA LYS A 643 -21.45 16.00 30.82
C LYS A 643 -21.32 14.50 31.09
N LEU A 644 -22.43 13.78 31.01
CA LEU A 644 -22.45 12.33 31.21
C LEU A 644 -22.03 11.61 29.94
N THR A 645 -21.03 10.74 30.04
CA THR A 645 -20.60 9.85 28.95
C THR A 645 -20.76 8.41 29.43
N SER A 646 -21.65 7.65 28.78
CA SER A 646 -21.90 6.24 29.13
C SER A 646 -20.97 5.32 28.35
N TYR A 647 -20.45 4.30 29.04
CA TYR A 647 -19.72 3.18 28.45
C TYR A 647 -20.48 1.89 28.75
N ASP A 648 -20.41 0.93 27.85
CA ASP A 648 -21.02 -0.40 27.97
C ASP A 648 -20.19 -1.37 28.82
N ALA A 649 -18.88 -1.13 28.98
CA ALA A 649 -17.99 -1.97 29.78
C ALA A 649 -16.99 -1.16 30.63
N ALA A 650 -16.69 -1.67 31.82
CA ALA A 650 -15.74 -1.05 32.77
C ALA A 650 -14.31 -0.94 32.21
N GLY A 651 -13.91 -1.85 31.31
CA GLY A 651 -12.62 -1.78 30.60
C GLY A 651 -12.48 -0.54 29.72
N LYS A 652 -13.55 -0.14 29.02
CA LYS A 652 -13.55 1.04 28.14
C LYS A 652 -13.45 2.35 28.94
N VAL A 653 -14.08 2.42 30.11
CA VAL A 653 -13.92 3.55 31.03
C VAL A 653 -12.45 3.70 31.47
N PHE A 654 -11.79 2.58 31.81
CA PHE A 654 -10.37 2.60 32.20
C PHE A 654 -9.46 2.99 31.03
N ALA A 655 -9.70 2.48 29.83
CA ALA A 655 -8.93 2.85 28.64
C ALA A 655 -9.05 4.36 28.32
N ALA A 656 -10.23 4.94 28.49
CA ALA A 656 -10.49 6.37 28.29
C ALA A 656 -9.76 7.31 29.27
N LEU A 657 -9.12 6.75 30.32
CA LEU A 657 -8.24 7.51 31.20
C LEU A 657 -7.01 8.05 30.45
N GLU A 658 -6.43 7.25 29.54
CA GLU A 658 -5.21 7.62 28.83
C GLU A 658 -5.43 8.75 27.83
N SER A 659 -6.64 8.85 27.27
CA SER A 659 -7.08 9.92 26.38
C SER A 659 -7.63 11.15 27.12
N GLY A 660 -7.63 11.16 28.47
CA GLY A 660 -8.11 12.28 29.28
C GLY A 660 -9.57 12.65 29.04
N THR A 661 -10.40 11.67 28.67
CA THR A 661 -11.77 11.92 28.18
C THR A 661 -12.80 12.10 29.30
N TRP A 662 -12.43 11.80 30.55
CA TRP A 662 -13.25 11.99 31.73
C TRP A 662 -12.44 12.55 32.90
N ASP A 663 -13.09 13.38 33.72
CA ASP A 663 -12.53 13.96 34.94
C ASP A 663 -12.88 13.15 36.19
N LEU A 664 -14.02 12.46 36.14
CA LEU A 664 -14.61 11.62 37.17
C LEU A 664 -15.23 10.38 36.51
N ALA A 665 -15.08 9.21 37.14
CA ALA A 665 -15.68 7.96 36.72
C ALA A 665 -16.36 7.23 37.89
N PHE A 666 -17.23 6.27 37.57
CA PHE A 666 -17.86 5.35 38.53
C PHE A 666 -17.48 3.93 38.15
N LEU A 667 -16.73 3.24 39.02
CA LEU A 667 -16.11 1.95 38.73
C LEU A 667 -16.00 1.10 39.98
N ALA A 668 -15.97 -0.22 39.80
CA ALA A 668 -15.61 -1.13 40.87
C ALA A 668 -14.13 -0.94 41.27
N ILE A 669 -13.86 -0.97 42.58
CA ILE A 669 -12.51 -0.94 43.15
C ILE A 669 -11.77 -2.20 42.69
N GLU A 670 -10.68 -2.01 41.97
CA GLU A 670 -9.86 -3.08 41.41
C GLU A 670 -8.38 -2.75 41.65
N PRO A 671 -7.62 -3.61 42.39
CA PRO A 671 -6.23 -3.35 42.75
C PRO A 671 -5.33 -2.95 41.57
N VAL A 672 -5.47 -3.62 40.43
CA VAL A 672 -4.67 -3.31 39.23
C VAL A 672 -4.99 -1.91 38.70
N ARG A 673 -6.26 -1.49 38.74
CA ARG A 673 -6.66 -0.15 38.29
C ARG A 673 -6.25 0.94 39.28
N ALA A 674 -6.12 0.61 40.57
CA ALA A 674 -5.68 1.53 41.62
C ALA A 674 -4.23 2.00 41.47
N GLU A 675 -3.46 1.39 40.56
CA GLU A 675 -2.14 1.89 40.17
C GLU A 675 -2.23 3.26 39.46
N LYS A 676 -3.24 3.46 38.60
CA LYS A 676 -3.44 4.68 37.77
C LYS A 676 -4.64 5.54 38.20
N ILE A 677 -5.57 5.00 39.00
CA ILE A 677 -6.79 5.66 39.45
C ILE A 677 -6.78 5.78 40.97
N ALA A 678 -7.28 6.90 41.49
CA ALA A 678 -7.62 7.03 42.91
C ALA A 678 -9.13 6.79 43.08
N PHE A 679 -9.48 5.82 43.93
CA PHE A 679 -10.87 5.45 44.24
C PHE A 679 -11.28 6.06 45.58
N SER A 680 -12.55 6.46 45.68
CA SER A 680 -13.20 6.73 46.96
C SER A 680 -13.49 5.43 47.72
N SER A 681 -13.91 5.56 48.98
CA SER A 681 -14.69 4.56 49.68
C SER A 681 -15.88 4.12 48.83
N PRO A 682 -16.27 2.83 48.88
CA PRO A 682 -17.39 2.37 48.09
C PRO A 682 -18.69 3.04 48.57
N TYR A 683 -19.58 3.35 47.64
CA TYR A 683 -20.92 3.84 47.95
C TYR A 683 -21.96 2.71 47.88
N VAL A 684 -21.72 1.71 47.04
CA VAL A 684 -22.59 0.54 46.86
C VAL A 684 -21.74 -0.72 46.84
N SER A 685 -22.29 -1.79 47.41
CA SER A 685 -21.74 -3.13 47.34
C SER A 685 -22.70 -4.07 46.61
N ILE A 686 -22.16 -4.86 45.69
CA ILE A 686 -22.92 -5.75 44.81
C ILE A 686 -22.34 -7.17 44.90
N ASP A 687 -23.18 -8.16 45.18
CA ASP A 687 -22.74 -9.55 45.29
C ASP A 687 -22.59 -10.21 43.91
N GLY A 688 -21.42 -10.80 43.66
CA GLY A 688 -21.17 -11.67 42.52
C GLY A 688 -21.42 -13.13 42.89
N THR A 689 -22.29 -13.81 42.14
CA THR A 689 -22.70 -15.19 42.39
C THR A 689 -22.92 -15.95 41.07
N TYR A 690 -23.31 -17.21 41.17
CA TYR A 690 -23.53 -18.09 40.04
C TYR A 690 -25.02 -18.41 39.84
N LEU A 691 -25.43 -18.49 38.58
CA LEU A 691 -26.65 -19.14 38.14
C LEU A 691 -26.29 -20.58 37.74
N VAL A 692 -27.06 -21.54 38.23
CA VAL A 692 -26.92 -22.97 37.93
C VAL A 692 -28.27 -23.55 37.52
N ARG A 693 -28.28 -24.74 36.94
CA ARG A 693 -29.54 -25.47 36.68
C ARG A 693 -30.21 -25.87 37.99
N GLU A 694 -31.53 -26.00 38.00
CA GLU A 694 -32.30 -26.38 39.20
C GLU A 694 -31.79 -27.70 39.78
N GLU A 695 -31.59 -28.69 38.90
CA GLU A 695 -31.09 -30.03 39.18
C GLU A 695 -29.58 -30.11 39.46
N SER A 696 -28.87 -28.97 39.43
CA SER A 696 -27.43 -28.93 39.68
C SER A 696 -27.07 -29.39 41.09
N LEU A 697 -26.06 -30.26 41.18
CA LEU A 697 -25.51 -30.78 42.44
C LEU A 697 -24.72 -29.72 43.23
N TYR A 698 -24.35 -28.59 42.61
CA TYR A 698 -23.54 -27.54 43.23
C TYR A 698 -24.42 -26.62 44.09
N GLN A 699 -24.13 -26.52 45.39
CA GLN A 699 -24.93 -25.73 46.34
C GLN A 699 -24.21 -24.46 46.82
N SER A 700 -22.88 -24.45 46.74
CA SER A 700 -22.02 -23.32 47.09
C SER A 700 -21.20 -22.85 45.90
N ALA A 701 -20.91 -21.56 45.85
CA ALA A 701 -19.98 -20.97 44.90
C ALA A 701 -18.57 -21.61 44.96
N SER A 702 -18.19 -22.18 46.11
CA SER A 702 -16.92 -22.89 46.28
C SER A 702 -16.90 -24.28 45.62
N ASP A 703 -18.05 -24.90 45.39
CA ASP A 703 -18.15 -26.21 44.72
C ASP A 703 -17.76 -26.12 43.23
N LEU A 704 -17.78 -24.92 42.68
CA LEU A 704 -17.60 -24.65 41.26
C LEU A 704 -16.12 -24.49 40.85
N ASP A 705 -15.15 -24.52 41.77
CA ASP A 705 -13.71 -24.57 41.43
C ASP A 705 -13.17 -26.01 41.39
N ALA A 706 -13.70 -26.83 40.48
CA ALA A 706 -13.30 -28.23 40.32
C ALA A 706 -12.86 -28.55 38.89
N GLN A 707 -12.05 -29.60 38.75
CA GLN A 707 -11.47 -29.99 37.48
C GLN A 707 -12.55 -30.48 36.51
N GLY A 708 -12.53 -29.96 35.27
CA GLY A 708 -13.48 -30.32 34.23
C GLY A 708 -14.78 -29.52 34.25
N LEU A 709 -14.97 -28.61 35.22
CA LEU A 709 -16.11 -27.69 35.23
C LEU A 709 -15.84 -26.50 34.32
N ARG A 710 -16.88 -26.06 33.62
CA ARG A 710 -16.87 -24.90 32.72
C ARG A 710 -17.92 -23.90 33.20
N ILE A 711 -17.50 -22.65 33.36
CA ILE A 711 -18.30 -21.56 33.90
C ILE A 711 -18.32 -20.42 32.89
N SER A 712 -19.50 -19.94 32.48
CA SER A 712 -19.56 -18.76 31.64
C SER A 712 -19.40 -17.47 32.44
N VAL A 713 -18.74 -16.46 31.86
CA VAL A 713 -18.58 -15.14 32.49
C VAL A 713 -18.47 -14.03 31.45
N GLY A 714 -19.01 -12.84 31.74
CA GLY A 714 -18.83 -11.66 30.88
C GLY A 714 -17.38 -11.16 30.88
N GLN A 715 -16.77 -11.06 29.70
CA GLN A 715 -15.36 -10.71 29.52
C GLN A 715 -15.05 -9.31 30.07
N GLY A 716 -14.00 -9.20 30.88
CA GLY A 716 -13.52 -7.93 31.43
C GLY A 716 -14.42 -7.32 32.52
N ALA A 717 -15.49 -8.02 32.92
CA ALA A 717 -16.27 -7.67 34.10
C ALA A 717 -15.41 -7.74 35.37
N ALA A 718 -15.81 -6.99 36.41
CA ALA A 718 -15.05 -6.98 37.67
C ALA A 718 -14.96 -8.39 38.28
N TYR A 719 -16.01 -9.20 38.15
CA TYR A 719 -16.03 -10.58 38.60
C TYR A 719 -15.27 -11.55 37.69
N ASP A 720 -15.14 -11.31 36.38
CA ASP A 720 -14.22 -12.10 35.51
C ASP A 720 -12.77 -11.94 35.95
N LEU A 721 -12.35 -10.70 36.21
CA LEU A 721 -10.99 -10.43 36.70
C LEU A 721 -10.73 -11.07 38.07
N TYR A 722 -11.75 -11.09 38.95
CA TYR A 722 -11.68 -11.79 40.22
C TYR A 722 -11.54 -13.30 40.03
N LEU A 723 -12.46 -13.93 39.30
CA LEU A 723 -12.48 -15.37 39.06
C LEU A 723 -11.22 -15.86 38.35
N SER A 724 -10.70 -15.08 37.40
CA SER A 724 -9.43 -15.38 36.72
C SER A 724 -8.21 -15.42 37.65
N ARG A 725 -8.31 -14.84 38.85
CA ARG A 725 -7.24 -14.86 39.88
C ARG A 725 -7.48 -15.89 40.96
N THR A 726 -8.73 -16.27 41.22
CA THR A 726 -9.11 -17.09 42.37
C THR A 726 -9.41 -18.53 42.00
N LEU A 727 -10.03 -18.79 40.83
CA LEU A 727 -10.26 -20.14 40.34
C LEU A 727 -8.93 -20.80 39.94
N ARG A 728 -8.76 -22.06 40.33
CA ARG A 728 -7.55 -22.85 40.06
C ARG A 728 -7.80 -24.03 39.14
N HIS A 729 -9.02 -24.58 39.14
CA HIS A 729 -9.34 -25.85 38.52
C HIS A 729 -10.46 -25.75 37.47
N ALA A 730 -11.43 -24.86 37.67
CA ALA A 730 -12.50 -24.64 36.70
C ALA A 730 -12.08 -23.77 35.52
N GLU A 731 -12.65 -24.05 34.35
CA GLU A 731 -12.41 -23.30 33.11
C GLU A 731 -13.44 -22.18 32.95
N LEU A 732 -12.97 -20.96 32.68
CA LEU A 732 -13.82 -19.82 32.36
C LEU A 732 -14.08 -19.72 30.85
N VAL A 733 -15.35 -19.84 30.47
CA VAL A 733 -15.86 -19.61 29.11
C VAL A 733 -16.34 -18.16 29.03
N ARG A 734 -15.71 -17.32 28.23
CA ARG A 734 -16.02 -15.88 28.25
C ARG A 734 -17.05 -15.51 27.19
N GLY A 735 -18.14 -14.87 27.62
CA GLY A 735 -19.07 -14.17 26.74
C GLY A 735 -18.71 -12.70 26.61
N GLU A 736 -19.09 -12.08 25.50
CA GLU A 736 -18.71 -10.68 25.20
C GLU A 736 -19.27 -9.70 26.22
N THR A 737 -20.48 -10.00 26.70
CA THR A 737 -21.18 -9.27 27.74
C THR A 737 -21.65 -10.21 28.84
N SER A 738 -21.98 -9.65 30.00
CA SER A 738 -22.56 -10.40 31.10
C SER A 738 -23.91 -11.03 30.77
N ALA A 739 -24.69 -10.41 29.87
CA ALA A 739 -25.94 -10.98 29.36
C ALA A 739 -25.65 -12.24 28.52
N SER A 740 -24.72 -12.13 27.56
CA SER A 740 -24.32 -13.27 26.72
C SER A 740 -23.69 -14.43 27.49
N ALA A 741 -23.17 -14.19 28.71
CA ALA A 741 -22.68 -15.25 29.57
C ALA A 741 -23.81 -16.20 30.01
N VAL A 742 -25.01 -15.69 30.24
CA VAL A 742 -26.17 -16.53 30.58
C VAL A 742 -26.61 -17.34 29.36
N ASP A 743 -26.61 -16.73 28.17
CA ASP A 743 -26.93 -17.41 26.92
C ASP A 743 -25.93 -18.55 26.64
N LEU A 744 -24.62 -18.30 26.76
CA LEU A 744 -23.57 -19.31 26.63
C LEU A 744 -23.72 -20.48 27.61
N PHE A 745 -24.18 -20.20 28.84
CA PHE A 745 -24.43 -21.25 29.82
C PHE A 745 -25.54 -22.20 29.38
N LEU A 746 -26.58 -21.67 28.72
CA LEU A 746 -27.65 -22.48 28.19
C LEU A 746 -27.23 -23.21 26.91
N GLU A 747 -26.65 -22.49 25.94
CA GLU A 747 -26.28 -23.00 24.62
C GLU A 747 -25.22 -24.10 24.67
N LEU A 748 -24.21 -23.94 25.53
CA LEU A 748 -23.08 -24.87 25.63
C LEU A 748 -23.24 -25.86 26.79
N GLU A 749 -24.42 -25.89 27.42
CA GLU A 749 -24.73 -26.76 28.56
C GLU A 749 -23.68 -26.71 29.68
N LEU A 750 -23.25 -25.50 30.03
CA LEU A 750 -22.21 -25.29 31.04
C LEU A 750 -22.73 -25.53 32.46
N GLN A 751 -21.82 -25.64 33.43
CA GLN A 751 -22.18 -25.95 34.81
C GLN A 751 -22.68 -24.74 35.60
N ALA A 752 -22.24 -23.54 35.25
CA ALA A 752 -22.69 -22.30 35.86
C ALA A 752 -22.49 -21.08 34.96
N ALA A 753 -23.28 -20.02 35.18
CA ALA A 753 -23.02 -18.67 34.69
C ALA A 753 -22.69 -17.72 35.84
N ALA A 754 -21.53 -17.07 35.78
CA ALA A 754 -21.10 -16.06 36.75
C ALA A 754 -21.71 -14.69 36.42
N GLY A 755 -22.26 -14.02 37.42
CA GLY A 755 -22.86 -12.71 37.24
C GLY A 755 -23.19 -11.99 38.53
N VAL A 756 -23.86 -10.85 38.38
CA VAL A 756 -24.38 -10.09 39.51
C VAL A 756 -25.68 -10.74 40.01
N ARG A 757 -25.84 -10.86 41.32
CA ARG A 757 -27.00 -11.54 41.93
C ARG A 757 -28.35 -11.05 41.41
N GLN A 758 -28.61 -9.73 41.41
CA GLN A 758 -29.94 -9.21 41.09
C GLN A 758 -30.39 -9.50 39.65
N PRO A 759 -29.55 -9.30 38.60
CA PRO A 759 -29.86 -9.76 37.26
C PRO A 759 -30.10 -11.27 37.15
N LEU A 760 -29.27 -12.09 37.81
CA LEU A 760 -29.43 -13.54 37.77
C LEU A 760 -30.72 -14.00 38.46
N GLU A 761 -31.13 -13.36 39.56
CA GLU A 761 -32.40 -13.65 40.25
C GLU A 761 -33.62 -13.25 39.41
N ARG A 762 -33.54 -12.12 38.70
CA ARG A 762 -34.58 -11.73 37.73
C ARG A 762 -34.65 -12.71 36.58
N TYR A 763 -33.50 -13.17 36.08
CA TYR A 763 -33.45 -14.16 35.02
C TYR A 763 -34.06 -15.48 35.49
N ALA A 764 -33.69 -15.95 36.68
CA ALA A 764 -34.21 -17.19 37.26
C ALA A 764 -35.71 -17.12 37.58
N SER A 765 -36.24 -15.96 37.98
CA SER A 765 -37.70 -15.81 38.17
C SER A 765 -38.48 -15.80 36.86
N ALA A 766 -37.84 -15.43 35.74
CA ALA A 766 -38.43 -15.45 34.41
C ALA A 766 -38.27 -16.79 33.67
N HIS A 767 -37.33 -17.65 34.08
CA HIS A 767 -37.01 -18.91 33.39
C HIS A 767 -37.03 -20.10 34.36
N SER A 768 -37.96 -21.03 34.15
CA SER A 768 -38.03 -22.28 34.92
C SER A 768 -36.85 -23.21 34.59
N GLY A 769 -36.24 -23.83 35.60
CA GLY A 769 -35.15 -24.81 35.43
C GLY A 769 -33.76 -24.29 35.77
N VAL A 770 -33.66 -23.07 36.31
CA VAL A 770 -32.40 -22.49 36.80
C VAL A 770 -32.61 -21.83 38.16
N ARG A 771 -31.56 -21.81 38.99
CA ARG A 771 -31.53 -21.16 40.31
C ARG A 771 -30.22 -20.42 40.54
N VAL A 772 -30.27 -19.40 41.38
CA VAL A 772 -29.09 -18.64 41.81
C VAL A 772 -28.53 -19.24 43.09
N LEU A 773 -27.20 -19.33 43.23
CA LEU A 773 -26.58 -19.79 44.47
C LEU A 773 -26.77 -18.78 45.61
N ALA A 774 -27.05 -19.30 46.81
CA ALA A 774 -27.37 -18.48 47.98
C ALA A 774 -26.15 -17.71 48.52
N ASP A 775 -24.94 -18.27 48.36
CA ASP A 775 -23.68 -17.62 48.67
C ASP A 775 -23.15 -16.79 47.49
N ASN A 776 -22.02 -16.12 47.70
CA ASN A 776 -21.39 -15.25 46.72
C ASN A 776 -19.89 -15.55 46.69
N PHE A 777 -19.28 -15.52 45.51
CA PHE A 777 -17.84 -15.71 45.36
C PHE A 777 -17.05 -14.40 45.53
N THR A 778 -17.70 -13.25 45.36
CA THR A 778 -17.06 -11.95 45.57
C THR A 778 -18.06 -10.87 45.96
N GLU A 779 -17.54 -9.82 46.56
CA GLU A 779 -18.22 -8.55 46.80
C GLU A 779 -17.65 -7.49 45.84
N ILE A 780 -18.48 -6.93 44.97
CA ILE A 780 -18.10 -5.94 43.96
C ILE A 780 -18.35 -4.54 44.53
N ARG A 781 -17.28 -3.92 45.03
CA ARG A 781 -17.30 -2.63 45.73
C ARG A 781 -17.26 -1.47 44.74
N GLN A 782 -18.36 -0.75 44.57
CA GLN A 782 -18.51 0.35 43.61
C GLN A 782 -18.09 1.69 44.21
N ALA A 783 -17.21 2.42 43.55
CA ALA A 783 -16.62 3.67 44.04
C ALA A 783 -16.60 4.78 42.98
N MET A 784 -16.45 6.02 43.44
CA MET A 784 -16.08 7.15 42.58
C MET A 784 -14.59 7.09 42.30
N ALA A 785 -14.19 7.51 41.11
CA ALA A 785 -12.83 7.38 40.62
C ALA A 785 -12.38 8.69 39.95
N VAL A 786 -11.14 9.09 40.24
CA VAL A 786 -10.45 10.21 39.55
C VAL A 786 -9.06 9.75 39.09
N PRO A 787 -8.46 10.42 38.08
CA PRO A 787 -7.06 10.17 37.73
C PRO A 787 -6.16 10.34 38.96
N LYS A 788 -5.28 9.37 39.23
CA LYS A 788 -4.46 9.37 40.46
C LYS A 788 -3.54 10.58 40.60
N ALA A 789 -3.22 11.25 39.49
CA ALA A 789 -2.49 12.51 39.49
C ALA A 789 -3.24 13.65 40.20
N ARG A 790 -4.57 13.59 40.30
CA ARG A 790 -5.43 14.63 40.90
C ARG A 790 -5.68 14.37 42.39
N LYS A 791 -4.64 14.53 43.21
CA LYS A 791 -4.70 14.25 44.66
C LYS A 791 -5.81 15.01 45.41
N ILE A 792 -5.97 16.31 45.15
CA ILE A 792 -7.02 17.14 45.76
C ILE A 792 -8.42 16.61 45.41
N ALA A 793 -8.62 16.23 44.14
CA ALA A 793 -9.89 15.66 43.71
C ALA A 793 -10.15 14.31 44.38
N ALA A 794 -9.12 13.49 44.59
CA ALA A 794 -9.24 12.19 45.26
C ALA A 794 -9.67 12.35 46.73
N GLU A 795 -9.07 13.31 47.46
CA GLU A 795 -9.48 13.65 48.83
C GLU A 795 -10.91 14.21 48.87
N TYR A 796 -11.27 15.06 47.91
CA TYR A 796 -12.60 15.64 47.83
C TYR A 796 -13.70 14.59 47.60
N ILE A 797 -13.51 13.67 46.65
CA ILE A 797 -14.52 12.63 46.36
C ILE A 797 -14.66 11.64 47.52
N GLU A 798 -13.61 11.44 48.32
CA GLU A 798 -13.64 10.60 49.52
C GLU A 798 -14.54 11.19 50.60
N ASP A 799 -14.35 12.47 50.91
CA ASP A 799 -15.17 13.21 51.87
C ASP A 799 -16.61 13.36 51.38
N PHE A 800 -16.78 13.61 50.08
CA PHE A 800 -18.09 13.66 49.42
C PHE A 800 -18.85 12.34 49.59
N ILE A 801 -18.28 11.21 49.17
CA ILE A 801 -18.96 9.91 49.29
C ILE A 801 -19.25 9.55 50.74
N SER A 802 -18.31 9.77 51.65
CA SER A 802 -18.51 9.46 53.07
C SER A 802 -19.72 10.21 53.65
N ARG A 803 -19.90 11.48 53.27
CA ARG A 803 -21.03 12.32 53.71
C ARG A 803 -22.36 11.89 53.09
N LEU A 804 -22.39 11.55 51.79
CA LEU A 804 -23.63 11.12 51.11
C LEU A 804 -24.05 9.68 51.46
N VAL A 805 -23.12 8.82 51.84
CA VAL A 805 -23.43 7.52 52.45
C VAL A 805 -24.01 7.74 53.86
N GLY A 806 -23.36 8.57 54.68
CA GLY A 806 -23.77 8.82 56.07
C GLY A 806 -25.12 9.53 56.24
N ASN A 807 -25.53 10.39 55.29
CA ASN A 807 -26.80 11.12 55.34
C ASN A 807 -27.97 10.39 54.63
N GLY A 808 -27.77 9.13 54.23
CA GLY A 808 -28.79 8.32 53.57
C GLY A 808 -29.17 8.78 52.16
N PHE A 809 -28.37 9.63 51.51
CA PHE A 809 -28.61 10.02 50.10
C PHE A 809 -28.48 8.80 49.18
N VAL A 810 -27.41 8.01 49.33
CA VAL A 810 -27.19 6.83 48.47
C VAL A 810 -28.33 5.81 48.60
N ALA A 811 -28.81 5.58 49.81
CA ALA A 811 -29.96 4.69 50.06
C ALA A 811 -31.24 5.18 49.33
N ARG A 812 -31.53 6.48 49.39
CA ARG A 812 -32.67 7.09 48.67
C ARG A 812 -32.49 6.99 47.16
N ALA A 813 -31.31 7.30 46.64
CA ALA A 813 -31.02 7.23 45.20
C ALA A 813 -31.14 5.79 44.64
N LEU A 814 -30.81 4.77 45.44
CA LEU A 814 -31.04 3.37 45.08
C LEU A 814 -32.53 3.02 45.06
N ALA A 815 -33.30 3.47 46.06
CA ALA A 815 -34.75 3.27 46.10
C ALA A 815 -35.44 3.95 44.90
N ASP A 816 -35.07 5.19 44.60
CA ASP A 816 -35.62 5.98 43.48
C ASP A 816 -35.30 5.36 42.11
N SER A 817 -34.24 4.55 42.02
CA SER A 817 -33.85 3.83 40.80
C SER A 817 -34.28 2.36 40.77
N GLY A 818 -35.17 1.95 41.68
CA GLY A 818 -35.71 0.59 41.75
C GLY A 818 -34.66 -0.47 42.10
N GLN A 819 -33.60 -0.09 42.83
CA GLN A 819 -32.50 -0.96 43.28
C GLN A 819 -32.43 -1.02 44.81
N SER A 820 -33.58 -1.09 45.50
CA SER A 820 -33.66 -1.17 46.98
C SER A 820 -32.89 -2.34 47.59
N ASP A 821 -32.66 -3.39 46.80
CA ASP A 821 -32.00 -4.63 47.23
C ASP A 821 -30.46 -4.55 47.13
N ALA A 822 -29.92 -3.45 46.58
CA ALA A 822 -28.47 -3.20 46.58
C ALA A 822 -28.01 -2.71 47.97
N ARG A 823 -26.91 -3.27 48.47
CA ARG A 823 -26.39 -2.91 49.80
C ARG A 823 -25.63 -1.60 49.72
N VAL A 824 -26.06 -0.60 50.49
CA VAL A 824 -25.25 0.60 50.73
C VAL A 824 -23.99 0.17 51.49
N ALA A 825 -22.83 0.62 51.04
CA ALA A 825 -21.57 0.26 51.69
C ALA A 825 -21.52 0.83 53.12
N SER A 826 -20.96 0.08 54.07
CA SER A 826 -20.82 0.54 55.45
C SER A 826 -19.87 1.74 55.54
N PRO A 827 -20.21 2.82 56.26
CA PRO A 827 -19.33 3.98 56.40
C PRO A 827 -18.06 3.59 57.16
N ILE A 828 -16.90 3.96 56.62
CA ILE A 828 -15.63 3.87 57.35
C ILE A 828 -15.61 5.02 58.36
N VAL A 829 -15.76 4.70 59.64
CA VAL A 829 -15.60 5.68 60.73
C VAL A 829 -14.12 6.07 60.81
N ARG A 830 -13.73 7.20 60.23
CA ARG A 830 -12.46 7.85 60.58
C ARG A 830 -12.64 8.52 61.95
N LEU A 831 -11.95 8.01 62.97
CA LEU A 831 -11.67 8.79 64.17
C LEU A 831 -10.92 10.06 63.72
N ALA A 832 -11.48 11.23 64.04
CA ALA A 832 -10.91 12.51 63.67
C ALA A 832 -9.43 12.61 64.12
N PRO A 833 -8.52 13.13 63.29
CA PRO A 833 -7.20 13.50 63.77
C PRO A 833 -7.34 14.66 64.78
N LYS A 834 -6.65 14.52 65.92
CA LYS A 834 -6.47 15.57 66.92
C LYS A 834 -5.59 16.70 66.40
#